data_AF-A0A2U9BRA7-F1
#
_entry.id   AF-A0A2U9BRA7-F1
#
_cell.length_a   1.000
_cell.length_b   1.000
_cell.length_c   1.000
_cell.angle_alpha   90.00
_cell.angle_beta   90.00
_cell.angle_gamma   90.00
#
_symmetry.space_group_name_H-M   'P 1'
#
loop_
_entity.id
_entity.type
_entity.pdbx_description
1 polymer ?
#
loop_
_entity_poly.entity_id
_entity_poly.type
_entity_poly.pdbx_seq_one_letter_code
_entity_poly.pdbx_strand_id
1 'polypeptide(L)'
;MSEFQGNQDCIESLRKDLVDLQGAILDVFSRTGPIRVPSWKFPDKLSCNLDMVPLLEQYDFVDGDGAFNQLSHIVLLELVIDRLLLLLQSFNSYVEQLRCSHRREQTRQKQCLSVGLVVRNYWSNLVNFASLTETSKDIKRQTKPKTFDRDETETVSYASPQKSSRSDSCLSAASSLSSFQFLSQSHGPSSPSLGTLCCPKADSHNVGCQTFESSLIPCNACYRVQSILRKTGDALVELFQSEGLPSSLQPLLAAVEDTLELGHMTAGDVAQWSNEQLRDMRRLEKHLQEVRGTVHPLKDKLAAAETERETFRSQLESARKEFKQELEKHQATIVQLEFSLWNTQRSMKETEHRLQEEQQQRKRETLSLEESNSRLKENIVLQQDTLQELECEKNALQEKVKSLHLVEDTCCRLQQKIQQLESQISDNKLLLDKENAKYHSACRQQESMQAKQTSLLERVDALDKECEELQRQLVEGEERQTNLHNELQPMSEEKEQLQAQLTQQQDFCLELQNDKQTMETNEEELKEYVQALKERERLLVAFPELSPLAKARPQSTGHVLLDMEQQMQANVIRIKVLERENSMLHGSLEKLRERAQHNAKTEATCEQAWSPPLPTTPVENQQNHVTLMQKRPP
;
A
#
# COMPACT_ATOMS: atom_id res chain seq x y z
N MET A 1 13.77 -31.88 -8.00
CA MET A 1 14.04 -33.33 -8.20
C MET A 1 15.40 -33.71 -7.64
N SER A 2 16.51 -33.21 -8.19
CA SER A 2 17.87 -33.57 -7.73
C SER A 2 18.24 -33.10 -6.32
N GLU A 3 17.45 -32.21 -5.70
CA GLU A 3 17.74 -31.58 -4.39
C GLU A 3 17.62 -32.53 -3.19
N PHE A 4 16.98 -33.70 -3.33
CA PHE A 4 16.84 -34.70 -2.27
C PHE A 4 17.84 -35.86 -2.38
N GLN A 5 18.64 -35.90 -3.45
CA GLN A 5 19.54 -37.01 -3.73
C GLN A 5 20.79 -36.92 -2.86
N GLY A 6 20.95 -37.88 -1.95
CA GLY A 6 22.01 -37.86 -0.92
C GLY A 6 21.66 -37.14 0.39
N ASN A 7 20.39 -36.77 0.62
CA ASN A 7 19.97 -36.25 1.93
C ASN A 7 20.02 -37.33 3.03
N GLN A 8 20.40 -36.95 4.24
CA GLN A 8 20.54 -37.83 5.42
C GLN A 8 19.24 -38.59 5.72
N ASP A 9 18.11 -37.89 5.86
CA ASP A 9 16.81 -38.50 6.20
C ASP A 9 16.42 -39.62 5.22
N CYS A 10 16.75 -39.44 3.94
CA CYS A 10 16.47 -40.40 2.88
C CYS A 10 17.40 -41.62 2.96
N ILE A 11 18.68 -41.42 3.29
CA ILE A 11 19.65 -42.50 3.49
C ILE A 11 19.28 -43.31 4.73
N GLU A 12 18.95 -42.66 5.85
CA GLU A 12 18.49 -43.32 7.08
C GLU A 12 17.18 -44.10 6.87
N SER A 13 16.20 -43.54 6.14
CA SER A 13 14.99 -44.26 5.76
C SER A 13 15.30 -45.50 4.93
N LEU A 14 16.09 -45.38 3.85
CA LEU A 14 16.42 -46.51 2.98
C LEU A 14 17.19 -47.61 3.74
N ARG A 15 18.07 -47.26 4.68
CA ARG A 15 18.77 -48.21 5.56
C ARG A 15 17.79 -48.96 6.45
N LYS A 16 16.80 -48.28 7.01
CA LYS A 16 15.73 -48.91 7.81
C LYS A 16 14.85 -49.81 6.96
N ASP A 17 14.37 -49.33 5.80
CA ASP A 17 13.55 -50.09 4.87
C ASP A 17 14.24 -51.40 4.46
N LEU A 18 15.57 -51.36 4.28
CA LEU A 18 16.40 -52.54 4.02
C LEU A 18 16.46 -53.55 5.17
N VAL A 19 16.51 -53.08 6.42
CA VAL A 19 16.48 -53.94 7.62
C VAL A 19 15.09 -54.59 7.76
N ASP A 20 14.02 -53.81 7.62
CA ASP A 20 12.64 -54.29 7.71
C ASP A 20 12.32 -55.30 6.59
N LEU A 21 12.76 -55.04 5.35
CA LEU A 21 12.66 -55.98 4.23
C LEU A 21 13.50 -57.25 4.44
N GLN A 22 14.73 -57.14 4.96
CA GLN A 22 15.56 -58.30 5.29
C GLN A 22 14.89 -59.18 6.36
N GLY A 23 14.25 -58.56 7.37
CA GLY A 23 13.45 -59.27 8.37
C GLY A 23 12.26 -60.03 7.76
N ALA A 24 11.51 -59.38 6.86
CA ALA A 24 10.40 -60.02 6.15
C ALA A 24 10.85 -61.19 5.26
N ILE A 25 12.00 -61.06 4.59
CA ILE A 25 12.60 -62.13 3.78
C ILE A 25 12.98 -63.33 4.66
N LEU A 26 13.53 -63.09 5.86
CA LEU A 26 13.91 -64.14 6.81
C LEU A 26 12.70 -64.91 7.36
N ASP A 27 11.56 -64.25 7.65
CA ASP A 27 10.32 -64.96 8.02
C ASP A 27 9.83 -65.87 6.88
N VAL A 28 9.82 -65.39 5.63
CA VAL A 28 9.43 -66.23 4.48
C VAL A 28 10.42 -67.39 4.28
N PHE A 29 11.73 -67.14 4.37
CA PHE A 29 12.78 -68.16 4.28
C PHE A 29 12.70 -69.21 5.38
N SER A 30 12.19 -68.88 6.59
CA SER A 30 11.96 -69.88 7.65
C SER A 30 10.96 -70.97 7.24
N ARG A 31 10.12 -70.68 6.23
CA ARG A 31 9.05 -71.55 5.73
C ARG A 31 9.39 -72.15 4.35
N THR A 32 10.06 -71.38 3.48
CA THR A 32 10.39 -71.81 2.10
C THR A 32 11.77 -72.42 1.93
N GLY A 33 12.70 -72.14 2.85
CA GLY A 33 14.14 -72.21 2.60
C GLY A 33 14.65 -71.01 1.78
N PRO A 34 15.98 -70.76 1.75
CA PRO A 34 16.58 -69.64 1.05
C PRO A 34 16.58 -69.83 -0.48
N ILE A 35 16.15 -68.80 -1.22
CA ILE A 35 15.94 -68.90 -2.66
C ILE A 35 17.14 -68.41 -3.47
N ARG A 36 17.65 -69.28 -4.34
CA ARG A 36 18.89 -69.10 -5.10
C ARG A 36 18.65 -68.36 -6.40
N VAL A 37 18.35 -67.07 -6.27
CA VAL A 37 18.17 -66.13 -7.39
C VAL A 37 19.35 -65.14 -7.46
N PRO A 38 19.78 -64.72 -8.65
CA PRO A 38 20.82 -63.70 -8.78
C PRO A 38 20.33 -62.36 -8.21
N SER A 39 21.25 -61.60 -7.64
CA SER A 39 20.95 -60.26 -7.15
C SER A 39 20.73 -59.26 -8.29
N TRP A 40 19.80 -58.34 -8.07
CA TRP A 40 19.58 -57.15 -8.89
C TRP A 40 20.78 -56.19 -8.80
N LYS A 41 21.21 -55.87 -7.57
CA LYS A 41 22.34 -54.95 -7.32
C LYS A 41 23.70 -55.57 -7.68
N PHE A 42 23.87 -56.88 -7.49
CA PHE A 42 25.12 -57.62 -7.68
C PHE A 42 24.88 -58.92 -8.49
N PRO A 43 24.74 -58.85 -9.83
CA PRO A 43 24.34 -60.00 -10.65
C PRO A 43 25.32 -61.19 -10.64
N ASP A 44 26.54 -60.99 -10.12
CA ASP A 44 27.55 -62.01 -9.83
C ASP A 44 27.24 -62.86 -8.58
N LYS A 45 26.36 -62.36 -7.70
CA LYS A 45 26.01 -62.95 -6.39
C LYS A 45 24.56 -63.44 -6.37
N LEU A 46 24.26 -64.37 -5.46
CA LEU A 46 22.88 -64.72 -5.12
C LEU A 46 22.34 -63.71 -4.11
N SER A 47 21.13 -63.18 -4.32
CA SER A 47 20.50 -62.22 -3.40
C SER A 47 20.36 -62.81 -1.99
N CYS A 48 19.98 -64.08 -1.86
CA CYS A 48 19.90 -64.78 -0.57
C CYS A 48 21.24 -64.94 0.19
N ASN A 49 22.37 -64.67 -0.47
CA ASN A 49 23.72 -64.75 0.11
C ASN A 49 24.36 -63.36 0.32
N LEU A 50 23.65 -62.27 0.03
CA LEU A 50 24.12 -60.92 0.35
C LEU A 50 23.97 -60.68 1.85
N ASP A 51 25.09 -60.50 2.54
CA ASP A 51 25.11 -60.05 3.93
C ASP A 51 24.78 -58.55 3.98
N MET A 52 23.75 -58.19 4.74
CA MET A 52 23.28 -56.82 4.85
C MET A 52 24.08 -55.99 5.85
N VAL A 53 24.73 -56.61 6.84
CA VAL A 53 25.45 -55.87 7.89
C VAL A 53 26.61 -55.05 7.30
N PRO A 54 27.60 -55.64 6.59
CA PRO A 54 28.70 -54.88 6.00
C PRO A 54 28.25 -54.00 4.83
N LEU A 55 27.15 -54.34 4.15
CA LEU A 55 26.59 -53.48 3.08
C LEU A 55 25.97 -52.19 3.65
N LEU A 56 25.29 -52.27 4.80
CA LEU A 56 24.78 -51.09 5.49
C LEU A 56 25.94 -50.30 6.12
N GLU A 57 26.89 -50.95 6.78
CA GLU A 57 28.11 -50.27 7.30
C GLU A 57 28.92 -49.57 6.18
N GLN A 58 28.95 -50.12 4.96
CA GLN A 58 29.64 -49.53 3.82
C GLN A 58 28.89 -48.34 3.18
N TYR A 59 27.56 -48.29 3.24
CA TYR A 59 26.74 -47.28 2.57
C TYR A 59 25.91 -46.49 3.57
N ASP A 60 26.58 -45.56 4.24
CA ASP A 60 26.01 -44.64 5.23
C ASP A 60 25.98 -43.18 4.72
N PHE A 61 25.45 -42.28 5.55
CA PHE A 61 25.60 -40.83 5.41
C PHE A 61 26.94 -40.37 6.02
N VAL A 62 27.64 -39.48 5.32
CA VAL A 62 28.91 -38.88 5.75
C VAL A 62 28.83 -37.37 5.64
N ASP A 63 29.06 -36.67 6.75
CA ASP A 63 29.10 -35.21 6.77
C ASP A 63 30.16 -34.65 5.81
N GLY A 64 29.71 -33.75 4.92
CA GLY A 64 30.57 -33.04 3.97
C GLY A 64 30.83 -33.72 2.63
N ASP A 65 30.59 -35.03 2.45
CA ASP A 65 30.77 -35.72 1.17
C ASP A 65 29.43 -35.98 0.44
N GLY A 66 28.94 -34.94 -0.24
CA GLY A 66 27.73 -35.03 -1.07
C GLY A 66 27.83 -36.03 -2.23
N ALA A 67 29.03 -36.35 -2.72
CA ALA A 67 29.21 -37.29 -3.82
C ALA A 67 29.11 -38.74 -3.32
N PHE A 68 29.73 -39.04 -2.18
CA PHE A 68 29.55 -40.32 -1.49
C PHE A 68 28.10 -40.51 -1.04
N ASN A 69 27.45 -39.48 -0.47
CA ASN A 69 26.06 -39.58 -0.03
C ASN A 69 25.09 -39.84 -1.20
N GLN A 70 25.33 -39.23 -2.38
CA GLN A 70 24.58 -39.56 -3.59
C GLN A 70 24.79 -41.03 -4.03
N LEU A 71 26.02 -41.54 -3.93
CA LEU A 71 26.33 -42.94 -4.22
C LEU A 71 25.65 -43.90 -3.22
N SER A 72 25.74 -43.64 -1.91
CA SER A 72 25.05 -44.39 -0.86
C SER A 72 23.54 -44.43 -1.12
N HIS A 73 22.91 -43.27 -1.36
CA HIS A 73 21.48 -43.18 -1.65
C HIS A 73 21.08 -44.04 -2.87
N ILE A 74 21.85 -44.01 -3.96
CA ILE A 74 21.58 -44.85 -5.15
C ILE A 74 21.77 -46.34 -4.82
N VAL A 75 22.85 -46.73 -4.15
CA VAL A 75 23.15 -48.14 -3.86
C VAL A 75 22.13 -48.73 -2.88
N LEU A 76 21.70 -47.98 -1.87
CA LEU A 76 20.66 -48.38 -0.94
C LEU A 76 19.31 -48.54 -1.66
N LEU A 77 18.92 -47.63 -2.55
CA LEU A 77 17.70 -47.75 -3.35
C LEU A 77 17.71 -48.97 -4.27
N GLU A 78 18.85 -49.25 -4.93
CA GLU A 78 19.05 -50.45 -5.74
C GLU A 78 19.02 -51.74 -4.90
N LEU A 79 19.46 -51.69 -3.64
CA LEU A 79 19.31 -52.79 -2.69
C LEU A 79 17.84 -52.96 -2.23
N VAL A 80 17.06 -51.88 -2.09
CA VAL A 80 15.63 -51.98 -1.78
C VAL A 80 14.90 -52.71 -2.92
N ILE A 81 15.24 -52.40 -4.16
CA ILE A 81 14.74 -53.13 -5.35
C ILE A 81 15.17 -54.61 -5.30
N ASP A 82 16.42 -54.92 -4.96
CA ASP A 82 16.90 -56.29 -4.78
C ASP A 82 16.07 -57.07 -3.75
N ARG A 83 15.84 -56.48 -2.57
CA ARG A 83 15.09 -57.12 -1.49
C ARG A 83 13.61 -57.28 -1.80
N LEU A 84 12.97 -56.29 -2.43
CA LEU A 84 11.60 -56.41 -2.90
C LEU A 84 11.46 -57.53 -3.95
N LEU A 85 12.39 -57.64 -4.90
CA LEU A 85 12.38 -58.71 -5.90
C LEU A 85 12.59 -60.10 -5.27
N LEU A 86 13.52 -60.22 -4.32
CA LEU A 86 13.72 -61.47 -3.58
C LEU A 86 12.47 -61.85 -2.77
N LEU A 87 11.82 -60.89 -2.10
CA LEU A 87 10.60 -61.13 -1.32
C LEU A 87 9.43 -61.59 -2.20
N LEU A 88 9.21 -60.96 -3.36
CA LEU A 88 8.19 -61.36 -4.34
C LEU A 88 8.44 -62.78 -4.88
N GLN A 89 9.70 -63.13 -5.18
CA GLN A 89 10.09 -64.46 -5.63
C GLN A 89 9.96 -65.51 -4.51
N SER A 90 10.17 -65.09 -3.26
CA SER A 90 10.01 -65.93 -2.06
C SER A 90 8.54 -66.25 -1.78
N PHE A 91 7.66 -65.26 -1.82
CA PHE A 91 6.22 -65.50 -1.78
C PHE A 91 5.75 -66.39 -2.93
N ASN A 92 6.27 -66.17 -4.15
CA ASN A 92 5.91 -67.02 -5.29
C ASN A 92 6.27 -68.49 -5.06
N SER A 93 7.47 -68.77 -4.53
CA SER A 93 7.87 -70.14 -4.18
C SER A 93 7.05 -70.73 -3.02
N TYR A 94 6.67 -69.91 -2.03
CA TYR A 94 5.80 -70.33 -0.93
C TYR A 94 4.44 -70.81 -1.44
N VAL A 95 3.82 -70.06 -2.36
CA VAL A 95 2.53 -70.44 -2.96
C VAL A 95 2.66 -71.71 -3.82
N GLU A 96 3.73 -71.88 -4.59
CA GLU A 96 3.92 -73.14 -5.34
C GLU A 96 4.20 -74.35 -4.44
N GLN A 97 4.94 -74.18 -3.34
CA GLN A 97 5.12 -75.23 -2.31
C GLN A 97 3.77 -75.63 -1.67
N LEU A 98 2.93 -74.65 -1.34
CA LEU A 98 1.58 -74.87 -0.81
C LEU A 98 0.67 -75.65 -1.77
N ARG A 99 0.80 -75.42 -3.09
CA ARG A 99 0.06 -76.21 -4.11
C ARG A 99 0.66 -77.60 -4.32
N CYS A 100 1.99 -77.72 -4.37
CA CYS A 100 2.67 -78.95 -4.76
C CYS A 100 2.91 -79.93 -3.59
N SER A 101 1.88 -80.21 -2.78
CA SER A 101 1.87 -81.39 -1.89
C SER A 101 1.88 -82.74 -2.64
N HIS A 102 1.90 -82.75 -3.98
CA HIS A 102 1.85 -83.97 -4.79
C HIS A 102 2.74 -83.99 -6.07
N ARG A 103 3.70 -83.06 -6.24
CA ARG A 103 4.65 -83.13 -7.37
C ARG A 103 6.07 -82.70 -6.99
N ARG A 104 6.87 -83.66 -6.53
CA ARG A 104 8.31 -83.50 -6.27
C ARG A 104 9.08 -83.54 -7.60
N GLU A 105 9.12 -82.42 -8.31
CA GLU A 105 9.83 -82.32 -9.58
C GLU A 105 10.78 -81.10 -9.56
N GLN A 106 12.09 -81.36 -9.60
CA GLN A 106 13.13 -80.32 -9.47
C GLN A 106 13.27 -79.49 -10.75
N THR A 107 12.39 -78.52 -10.95
CA THR A 107 12.52 -77.55 -12.05
C THR A 107 13.79 -76.71 -11.85
N ARG A 108 14.80 -76.92 -12.70
CA ARG A 108 16.09 -76.21 -12.67
C ARG A 108 15.92 -74.69 -12.69
N GLN A 109 16.07 -74.03 -11.55
CA GLN A 109 16.16 -72.57 -11.47
C GLN A 109 17.48 -72.08 -12.10
N LYS A 110 17.45 -71.77 -13.40
CA LYS A 110 18.58 -71.17 -14.12
C LYS A 110 18.15 -70.26 -15.29
N GLN A 111 17.22 -69.35 -15.01
CA GLN A 111 16.85 -68.23 -15.90
C GLN A 111 16.63 -66.97 -15.06
N CYS A 112 17.21 -65.84 -15.50
CA CYS A 112 16.82 -64.53 -14.98
C CYS A 112 15.40 -64.22 -15.48
N LEU A 113 14.43 -64.20 -14.56
CA LEU A 113 13.08 -63.71 -14.85
C LEU A 113 13.12 -62.18 -14.89
N SER A 114 12.53 -61.57 -15.92
CA SER A 114 12.39 -60.10 -15.95
C SER A 114 11.47 -59.63 -14.82
N VAL A 115 11.69 -58.41 -14.32
CA VAL A 115 10.90 -57.82 -13.22
C VAL A 115 9.39 -57.90 -13.51
N GLY A 116 8.96 -57.58 -14.73
CA GLY A 116 7.56 -57.70 -15.14
C GLY A 116 7.02 -59.14 -15.07
N LEU A 117 7.84 -60.16 -15.37
CA LEU A 117 7.45 -61.57 -15.25
C LEU A 117 7.41 -62.03 -13.78
N VAL A 118 8.33 -61.57 -12.93
CA VAL A 118 8.31 -61.79 -11.48
C VAL A 118 7.03 -61.24 -10.87
N VAL A 119 6.73 -59.96 -11.14
CA VAL A 119 5.54 -59.27 -10.63
C VAL A 119 4.25 -59.90 -11.17
N ARG A 120 4.20 -60.26 -12.46
CA ARG A 120 3.02 -60.95 -13.04
C ARG A 120 2.78 -62.33 -12.42
N ASN A 121 3.84 -63.10 -12.19
CA ASN A 121 3.72 -64.42 -11.56
C ASN A 121 3.26 -64.28 -10.10
N TYR A 122 3.82 -63.32 -9.34
CA TYR A 122 3.36 -62.99 -7.99
C TYR A 122 1.86 -62.66 -7.97
N TRP A 123 1.39 -61.73 -8.81
CA TRP A 123 -0.03 -61.34 -8.83
C TRP A 123 -0.96 -62.49 -9.25
N SER A 124 -0.59 -63.25 -10.29
CA SER A 124 -1.34 -64.44 -10.69
C SER A 124 -1.42 -65.48 -9.57
N ASN A 125 -0.33 -65.64 -8.80
CA ASN A 125 -0.28 -66.58 -7.70
C ASN A 125 -0.99 -66.09 -6.43
N LEU A 126 -1.01 -64.80 -6.16
CA LEU A 126 -1.78 -64.19 -5.07
C LEU A 126 -3.30 -64.36 -5.31
N VAL A 127 -3.79 -64.07 -6.51
CA VAL A 127 -5.21 -64.26 -6.89
C VAL A 127 -5.60 -65.74 -6.79
N ASN A 128 -4.78 -66.64 -7.34
CA ASN A 128 -5.00 -68.09 -7.27
C ASN A 128 -4.80 -68.69 -5.86
N PHE A 129 -4.15 -67.97 -4.94
CA PHE A 129 -4.06 -68.36 -3.53
C PHE A 129 -5.30 -67.91 -2.75
N ALA A 130 -5.80 -66.71 -3.01
CA ALA A 130 -7.01 -66.18 -2.36
C ALA A 130 -8.21 -67.13 -2.53
N SER A 131 -8.49 -67.58 -3.77
CA SER A 131 -9.56 -68.54 -4.06
C SER A 131 -9.36 -69.89 -3.37
N LEU A 132 -8.12 -70.37 -3.24
CA LEU A 132 -7.80 -71.59 -2.46
C LEU A 132 -8.11 -71.43 -0.96
N THR A 133 -7.86 -70.25 -0.39
CA THR A 133 -8.21 -69.97 1.02
C THR A 133 -9.70 -69.77 1.26
N GLU A 134 -10.46 -69.42 0.22
CA GLU A 134 -11.91 -69.27 0.25
C GLU A 134 -12.58 -70.65 0.27
N THR A 135 -12.26 -71.52 -0.70
CA THR A 135 -12.74 -72.91 -0.74
C THR A 135 -12.37 -73.71 0.52
N SER A 136 -11.22 -73.40 1.15
CA SER A 136 -10.80 -74.05 2.40
C SER A 136 -11.61 -73.64 3.64
N LYS A 137 -12.35 -72.51 3.60
CA LYS A 137 -13.15 -72.03 4.73
C LYS A 137 -14.51 -72.72 4.82
N ASP A 138 -15.15 -73.02 3.70
CA ASP A 138 -16.46 -73.69 3.70
C ASP A 138 -16.38 -75.16 4.12
N ILE A 139 -15.30 -75.86 3.77
CA ILE A 139 -15.05 -77.24 4.24
C ILE A 139 -15.00 -77.29 5.77
N LYS A 140 -14.41 -76.28 6.43
CA LYS A 140 -14.36 -76.18 7.91
C LYS A 140 -15.67 -75.75 8.56
N ARG A 141 -16.71 -75.37 7.80
CA ARG A 141 -18.03 -74.98 8.35
C ARG A 141 -19.05 -76.12 8.44
N GLN A 142 -18.81 -77.28 7.81
CA GLN A 142 -19.77 -78.39 7.81
C GLN A 142 -19.60 -79.42 8.95
N THR A 143 -18.45 -79.45 9.62
CA THR A 143 -18.18 -80.42 10.70
C THR A 143 -18.55 -79.87 12.09
N LYS A 144 -19.81 -80.06 12.51
CA LYS A 144 -20.19 -79.92 13.93
C LYS A 144 -19.65 -81.11 14.75
N PRO A 145 -19.20 -80.90 16.00
CA PRO A 145 -18.79 -82.00 16.87
C PRO A 145 -20.00 -82.83 17.31
N LYS A 146 -19.84 -84.15 17.35
CA LYS A 146 -20.66 -85.05 18.17
C LYS A 146 -19.79 -85.57 19.31
N THR A 147 -20.30 -85.45 20.53
CA THR A 147 -19.77 -86.16 21.70
C THR A 147 -19.98 -87.67 21.53
N PHE A 148 -18.98 -88.43 21.97
CA PHE A 148 -19.12 -89.83 22.36
C PHE A 148 -18.07 -90.09 23.45
N ASP A 149 -18.48 -90.66 24.57
CA ASP A 149 -17.57 -91.09 25.63
C ASP A 149 -16.87 -92.40 25.28
N ARG A 150 -15.66 -92.58 25.84
CA ARG A 150 -15.31 -93.69 26.76
C ARG A 150 -13.91 -94.33 26.54
N ASP A 151 -13.28 -94.62 27.68
CA ASP A 151 -12.13 -95.49 28.02
C ASP A 151 -10.73 -95.26 27.41
N GLU A 152 -9.82 -94.99 28.34
CA GLU A 152 -8.48 -95.58 28.52
C GLU A 152 -7.88 -96.49 27.41
N THR A 153 -6.71 -96.12 26.91
CA THR A 153 -5.49 -96.89 27.21
C THR A 153 -4.21 -96.07 26.94
N GLU A 154 -3.15 -96.37 27.69
CA GLU A 154 -1.82 -95.82 27.43
C GLU A 154 -1.15 -96.50 26.22
N THR A 155 -0.43 -95.73 25.39
CA THR A 155 0.92 -96.10 24.89
C THR A 155 1.49 -94.98 24.01
N VAL A 156 2.46 -94.21 24.52
CA VAL A 156 3.26 -93.31 23.68
C VAL A 156 4.44 -94.08 23.12
N SER A 157 4.46 -94.30 21.81
CA SER A 157 5.59 -94.89 21.10
C SER A 157 6.05 -93.96 19.97
N TYR A 158 7.17 -93.27 20.20
CA TYR A 158 7.91 -92.54 19.16
C TYR A 158 9.31 -93.12 19.03
N ALA A 159 9.46 -94.06 18.08
CA ALA A 159 10.77 -94.58 17.70
C ALA A 159 11.57 -93.51 16.94
N SER A 160 12.79 -93.22 17.41
CA SER A 160 13.69 -92.26 16.75
C SER A 160 14.46 -92.93 15.60
N PRO A 161 14.56 -92.31 14.40
CA PRO A 161 15.26 -92.94 13.27
C PRO A 161 16.79 -92.99 13.46
N GLN A 162 17.38 -94.18 13.35
CA GLN A 162 18.85 -94.34 13.32
C GLN A 162 19.44 -93.86 11.99
N LYS A 163 20.63 -93.26 12.06
CA LYS A 163 21.46 -92.86 10.91
C LYS A 163 22.35 -94.02 10.45
N SER A 164 22.65 -94.15 9.15
CA SER A 164 23.74 -95.00 8.64
C SER A 164 24.24 -94.54 7.25
N SER A 165 25.35 -95.12 6.78
CA SER A 165 26.16 -94.76 5.57
C SER A 165 26.91 -93.40 5.69
N ARG A 166 28.26 -93.37 5.74
CA ARG A 166 29.31 -93.59 4.70
C ARG A 166 29.52 -92.36 3.78
N SER A 167 30.74 -91.95 3.40
CA SER A 167 32.12 -92.29 3.85
C SER A 167 33.15 -91.31 3.24
N ASP A 168 34.45 -91.46 3.59
CA ASP A 168 35.67 -91.21 2.77
C ASP A 168 36.71 -90.17 3.28
N SER A 169 37.94 -90.67 3.53
CA SER A 169 39.27 -90.02 3.34
C SER A 169 39.66 -88.72 4.08
N CYS A 170 40.93 -88.42 4.41
CA CYS A 170 42.19 -89.18 4.57
C CYS A 170 43.24 -88.28 5.28
N LEU A 171 44.41 -88.86 5.67
CA LEU A 171 45.63 -88.18 6.20
C LEU A 171 45.51 -87.63 7.66
N SER A 172 46.54 -87.64 8.52
CA SER A 172 47.90 -88.24 8.44
C SER A 172 48.57 -88.35 9.83
N ALA A 173 49.43 -89.38 10.00
CA ALA A 173 50.61 -89.44 10.90
C ALA A 173 50.43 -89.32 12.44
N ALA A 174 51.22 -90.01 13.28
CA ALA A 174 52.09 -91.18 13.10
C ALA A 174 52.51 -91.79 14.47
N SER A 175 52.91 -93.07 14.46
CA SER A 175 53.78 -93.74 15.45
C SER A 175 53.22 -93.97 16.88
N SER A 176 53.51 -95.09 17.57
CA SER A 176 54.35 -96.25 17.21
C SER A 176 53.99 -97.52 17.98
N LEU A 177 54.08 -98.67 17.28
CA LEU A 177 54.62 -100.00 17.70
C LEU A 177 54.08 -100.68 18.98
N SER A 178 53.92 -102.02 19.03
CA SER A 178 53.99 -103.07 18.00
C SER A 178 53.37 -104.37 18.54
N SER A 179 53.03 -105.33 17.67
CA SER A 179 52.43 -106.61 18.08
C SER A 179 53.02 -107.83 17.35
N PHE A 180 53.23 -108.90 18.12
CA PHE A 180 53.25 -110.32 17.76
C PHE A 180 54.28 -110.92 16.76
N GLN A 181 55.01 -111.92 17.30
CA GLN A 181 55.04 -113.33 16.86
C GLN A 181 56.19 -113.95 15.99
N PHE A 182 56.64 -115.09 16.54
CA PHE A 182 56.95 -116.40 15.92
C PHE A 182 58.37 -116.79 15.43
N LEU A 183 58.66 -118.09 15.67
CA LEU A 183 59.75 -118.95 15.16
C LEU A 183 61.17 -118.67 15.74
N SER A 184 62.05 -119.66 15.98
CA SER A 184 61.93 -121.13 15.86
C SER A 184 62.89 -121.89 16.80
N GLN A 185 62.73 -123.22 16.85
CA GLN A 185 63.68 -124.32 17.15
C GLN A 185 65.10 -123.98 17.67
N SER A 186 65.70 -124.70 18.64
CA SER A 186 65.86 -126.17 18.61
C SER A 186 66.47 -126.77 19.91
N HIS A 187 66.47 -128.11 19.99
CA HIS A 187 67.32 -129.02 20.79
C HIS A 187 67.49 -128.84 22.33
N GLY A 188 67.12 -129.89 23.07
CA GLY A 188 67.76 -130.26 24.35
C GLY A 188 68.98 -131.17 24.12
N PRO A 189 69.32 -132.15 25.00
CA PRO A 189 68.63 -132.59 26.21
C PRO A 189 69.53 -132.63 27.47
N SER A 190 68.98 -133.07 28.61
CA SER A 190 69.79 -133.63 29.71
C SER A 190 68.96 -134.60 30.55
N SER A 191 69.09 -135.89 30.24
CA SER A 191 68.78 -136.99 31.16
C SER A 191 70.07 -137.80 31.36
N PRO A 192 70.30 -138.26 32.60
CA PRO A 192 70.69 -139.64 32.83
C PRO A 192 69.55 -140.35 33.58
N SER A 193 68.92 -141.43 33.10
CA SER A 193 69.45 -142.71 32.59
C SER A 193 69.92 -143.67 33.68
N LEU A 194 69.06 -144.65 33.99
CA LEU A 194 69.33 -146.00 34.49
C LEU A 194 70.29 -146.19 35.69
N GLY A 195 69.67 -146.44 36.84
CA GLY A 195 70.09 -147.49 37.79
C GLY A 195 68.81 -148.22 38.26
N THR A 196 68.26 -149.16 37.49
CA THR A 196 68.67 -150.60 37.46
C THR A 196 68.46 -151.28 38.82
N LEU A 197 67.47 -152.18 38.88
CA LEU A 197 67.27 -153.09 40.02
C LEU A 197 68.54 -153.91 40.26
N CYS A 198 69.03 -153.97 41.51
CA CYS A 198 69.82 -155.11 41.97
C CYS A 198 69.84 -155.27 43.49
N CYS A 199 68.78 -155.88 44.03
CA CYS A 199 68.96 -156.84 45.13
C CYS A 199 69.13 -158.23 44.51
N PRO A 200 69.92 -159.15 45.11
CA PRO A 200 71.14 -158.89 45.87
C PRO A 200 72.31 -159.79 45.41
N LYS A 201 73.53 -159.47 45.85
CA LYS A 201 74.56 -160.49 46.11
C LYS A 201 74.93 -160.45 47.59
N ALA A 202 74.07 -161.05 48.41
CA ALA A 202 74.51 -161.57 49.69
C ALA A 202 75.32 -162.84 49.41
N ASP A 203 76.59 -162.86 49.82
CA ASP A 203 77.41 -164.05 49.65
C ASP A 203 76.77 -165.23 50.38
N SER A 204 76.47 -166.27 49.62
CA SER A 204 75.74 -167.44 50.09
C SER A 204 76.67 -168.37 50.86
N HIS A 205 77.03 -167.95 52.08
CA HIS A 205 77.62 -168.81 53.09
C HIS A 205 76.60 -169.88 53.49
N ASN A 206 76.55 -170.95 52.71
CA ASN A 206 75.72 -172.13 52.93
C ASN A 206 76.24 -172.93 54.13
N VAL A 207 76.06 -172.39 55.33
CA VAL A 207 76.27 -173.10 56.59
C VAL A 207 75.05 -173.99 56.81
N GLY A 208 75.16 -175.23 56.35
CA GLY A 208 74.12 -176.25 56.49
C GLY A 208 73.90 -176.69 57.94
N CYS A 209 73.20 -175.87 58.71
CA CYS A 209 72.66 -176.25 60.02
C CYS A 209 71.24 -176.80 59.85
N GLN A 210 70.97 -177.95 60.49
CA GLN A 210 69.77 -178.76 60.27
C GLN A 210 68.47 -177.99 60.46
N THR A 211 67.49 -178.32 59.61
CA THR A 211 66.09 -178.00 59.81
C THR A 211 65.57 -178.64 61.10
N PHE A 212 65.46 -177.84 62.16
CA PHE A 212 64.28 -177.94 63.02
C PHE A 212 63.08 -177.39 62.25
N GLU A 213 61.87 -177.83 62.60
CA GLU A 213 60.64 -177.31 62.04
C GLU A 213 60.46 -175.84 62.44
N SER A 214 60.96 -174.92 61.60
CA SER A 214 60.60 -173.51 61.70
C SER A 214 59.11 -173.39 61.40
N SER A 215 58.31 -173.22 62.46
CA SER A 215 56.86 -173.06 62.41
C SER A 215 56.41 -172.12 61.29
N LEU A 216 55.24 -172.36 60.70
CA LEU A 216 54.60 -171.54 59.65
C LEU A 216 54.23 -170.10 60.08
N ILE A 217 54.77 -169.64 61.21
CA ILE A 217 54.60 -168.32 61.81
C ILE A 217 55.67 -167.39 61.23
N PRO A 218 55.32 -166.27 60.56
CA PRO A 218 56.29 -165.31 60.05
C PRO A 218 57.08 -164.67 61.19
N CYS A 219 58.36 -164.36 60.95
CA CYS A 219 59.19 -163.71 61.96
C CYS A 219 58.63 -162.33 62.34
N ASN A 220 59.00 -161.82 63.53
CA ASN A 220 58.42 -160.59 64.09
C ASN A 220 58.49 -159.38 63.13
N ALA A 221 59.57 -159.28 62.33
CA ALA A 221 59.70 -158.25 61.29
C ALA A 221 58.69 -158.45 60.14
N CYS A 222 58.56 -159.66 59.60
CA CYS A 222 57.58 -159.98 58.56
C CYS A 222 56.13 -159.78 59.06
N TYR A 223 55.81 -160.20 60.29
CA TYR A 223 54.50 -159.96 60.90
C TYR A 223 54.20 -158.44 61.03
N ARG A 224 55.17 -157.63 61.45
CA ARG A 224 55.02 -156.17 61.49
C ARG A 224 54.79 -155.56 60.11
N VAL A 225 55.54 -155.99 59.10
CA VAL A 225 55.35 -155.54 57.70
C VAL A 225 53.96 -155.93 57.18
N GLN A 226 53.50 -157.15 57.42
CA GLN A 226 52.14 -157.59 57.05
C GLN A 226 51.06 -156.78 57.79
N SER A 227 51.24 -156.53 59.09
CA SER A 227 50.29 -155.73 59.88
C SER A 227 50.22 -154.26 59.43
N ILE A 228 51.35 -153.66 59.03
CA ILE A 228 51.39 -152.32 58.44
C ILE A 228 50.72 -152.35 57.06
N LEU A 229 51.04 -153.33 56.21
CA LEU A 229 50.52 -153.46 54.86
C LEU A 229 48.99 -153.67 54.83
N ARG A 230 48.43 -154.41 55.79
CA ARG A 230 46.96 -154.47 55.95
C ARG A 230 46.40 -153.08 56.30
N LYS A 231 46.89 -152.44 57.37
CA LYS A 231 46.44 -151.11 57.81
C LYS A 231 46.55 -150.00 56.75
N THR A 232 47.57 -150.01 55.90
CA THR A 232 47.68 -149.07 54.77
C THR A 232 46.74 -149.41 53.62
N GLY A 233 46.31 -150.67 53.51
CA GLY A 233 45.26 -151.10 52.59
C GLY A 233 43.89 -150.68 53.09
N ASP A 234 43.57 -150.98 54.35
CA ASP A 234 42.30 -150.64 55.01
C ASP A 234 42.00 -149.14 54.86
N ALA A 235 42.95 -148.29 55.27
CA ALA A 235 42.83 -146.83 55.16
C ALA A 235 42.79 -146.31 53.71
N LEU A 236 43.37 -147.03 52.75
CA LEU A 236 43.28 -146.68 51.33
C LEU A 236 41.90 -147.06 50.76
N VAL A 237 41.28 -148.15 51.23
CA VAL A 237 39.91 -148.51 50.85
C VAL A 237 38.90 -147.54 51.46
N GLU A 238 39.06 -147.15 52.73
CA GLU A 238 38.23 -146.10 53.36
C GLU A 238 38.31 -144.77 52.58
N LEU A 239 39.53 -144.33 52.22
CA LEU A 239 39.73 -143.12 51.39
C LEU A 239 39.11 -143.25 50.00
N PHE A 240 39.19 -144.43 49.38
CA PHE A 240 38.54 -144.66 48.09
C PHE A 240 37.02 -144.58 48.20
N GLN A 241 36.44 -145.11 49.28
CA GLN A 241 35.00 -144.99 49.54
C GLN A 241 34.57 -143.54 49.84
N SER A 242 35.36 -142.75 50.56
CA SER A 242 35.02 -141.33 50.83
C SER A 242 35.07 -140.46 49.58
N GLU A 243 36.00 -140.71 48.66
CA GLU A 243 36.10 -140.02 47.36
C GLU A 243 35.19 -140.65 46.27
N GLY A 244 34.42 -141.69 46.59
CA GLY A 244 33.51 -142.36 45.64
C GLY A 244 34.22 -143.18 44.55
N LEU A 245 35.48 -143.56 44.75
CA LEU A 245 36.33 -144.28 43.80
C LEU A 245 36.32 -145.80 44.05
N PRO A 246 36.34 -146.64 43.00
CA PRO A 246 36.44 -148.09 43.17
C PRO A 246 37.88 -148.52 43.52
N SER A 247 38.06 -149.15 44.68
CA SER A 247 39.34 -149.76 45.08
C SER A 247 39.54 -151.15 44.45
N SER A 248 40.78 -151.45 44.07
CA SER A 248 41.26 -152.76 43.62
C SER A 248 41.60 -153.70 44.78
N LEU A 249 41.84 -153.16 45.99
CA LEU A 249 42.05 -153.91 47.23
C LEU A 249 40.76 -154.43 47.85
N GLN A 250 39.65 -153.72 47.71
CA GLN A 250 38.41 -154.07 48.43
C GLN A 250 37.92 -155.52 48.19
N PRO A 251 38.01 -156.10 46.97
CA PRO A 251 37.72 -157.53 46.77
C PRO A 251 38.76 -158.47 47.41
N LEU A 252 40.03 -158.04 47.48
CA LEU A 252 41.12 -158.81 48.10
C LEU A 252 40.98 -158.83 49.63
N LEU A 253 40.55 -157.70 50.22
CA LEU A 253 40.20 -157.60 51.65
C LEU A 253 39.11 -158.61 52.02
N ALA A 254 37.97 -158.59 51.32
CA ALA A 254 36.86 -159.50 51.58
C ALA A 254 37.27 -160.99 51.42
N ALA A 255 38.02 -161.33 50.37
CA ALA A 255 38.50 -162.70 50.15
C ALA A 255 39.57 -163.17 51.17
N VAL A 256 40.27 -162.23 51.80
CA VAL A 256 41.30 -162.51 52.81
C VAL A 256 40.71 -162.53 54.22
N GLU A 257 39.64 -161.78 54.49
CA GLU A 257 38.92 -161.80 55.78
C GLU A 257 38.44 -163.21 56.14
N ASP A 258 37.83 -163.93 55.19
CA ASP A 258 37.40 -165.34 55.32
C ASP A 258 38.55 -166.35 55.56
N THR A 259 39.82 -165.97 55.33
CA THR A 259 40.98 -166.86 55.48
C THR A 259 41.93 -166.47 56.63
N LEU A 260 41.62 -165.39 57.38
CA LEU A 260 42.57 -164.77 58.31
C LEU A 260 42.46 -165.18 59.79
N GLU A 261 41.75 -166.25 60.16
CA GLU A 261 41.70 -166.70 61.57
C GLU A 261 43.09 -167.00 62.16
N LEU A 262 44.09 -167.33 61.32
CA LEU A 262 45.49 -167.51 61.71
C LEU A 262 46.37 -166.25 61.53
N GLY A 263 45.83 -165.13 61.04
CA GLY A 263 46.48 -163.81 61.04
C GLY A 263 47.67 -163.59 60.08
N HIS A 264 48.11 -164.62 59.34
CA HIS A 264 49.34 -164.62 58.53
C HIS A 264 49.05 -164.55 57.02
N MET A 265 49.87 -163.80 56.27
CA MET A 265 49.82 -163.76 54.79
C MET A 265 50.98 -164.55 54.20
N THR A 266 50.78 -165.18 53.04
CA THR A 266 51.86 -165.79 52.26
C THR A 266 52.68 -164.71 51.53
N ALA A 267 53.83 -165.09 50.97
CA ALA A 267 54.61 -164.20 50.12
C ALA A 267 53.87 -163.79 48.83
N GLY A 268 52.95 -164.63 48.34
CA GLY A 268 52.09 -164.33 47.19
C GLY A 268 51.08 -163.23 47.52
N ASP A 269 50.38 -163.36 48.65
CA ASP A 269 49.36 -162.39 49.08
C ASP A 269 50.00 -161.02 49.37
N VAL A 270 51.17 -160.99 50.00
CA VAL A 270 51.94 -159.75 50.22
C VAL A 270 52.33 -159.08 48.90
N ALA A 271 52.73 -159.85 47.89
CA ALA A 271 53.05 -159.34 46.56
C ALA A 271 51.79 -158.84 45.82
N GLN A 272 50.66 -159.54 45.92
CA GLN A 272 49.39 -159.12 45.32
C GLN A 272 48.86 -157.84 45.97
N TRP A 273 48.79 -157.81 47.30
CA TRP A 273 48.28 -156.69 48.10
C TRP A 273 49.10 -155.41 47.90
N SER A 274 50.42 -155.51 47.80
CA SER A 274 51.28 -154.36 47.47
C SER A 274 51.12 -153.88 46.02
N ASN A 275 50.84 -154.77 45.06
CA ASN A 275 50.52 -154.39 43.68
C ASN A 275 49.15 -153.71 43.55
N GLU A 276 48.12 -154.18 44.26
CA GLU A 276 46.80 -153.53 44.27
C GLU A 276 46.85 -152.17 45.02
N GLN A 277 47.60 -152.04 46.13
CA GLN A 277 47.90 -150.74 46.74
C GLN A 277 48.56 -149.78 45.75
N LEU A 278 49.56 -150.24 44.98
CA LEU A 278 50.23 -149.40 43.99
C LEU A 278 49.29 -148.98 42.83
N ARG A 279 48.32 -149.83 42.45
CA ARG A 279 47.30 -149.48 41.45
C ARG A 279 46.32 -148.45 41.97
N ASP A 280 45.82 -148.61 43.19
CA ASP A 280 44.89 -147.65 43.80
C ASP A 280 45.58 -146.32 44.09
N MET A 281 46.82 -146.30 44.59
CA MET A 281 47.61 -145.06 44.73
C MET A 281 47.76 -144.30 43.40
N ARG A 282 47.94 -145.00 42.27
CA ARG A 282 47.98 -144.39 40.92
C ARG A 282 46.60 -143.91 40.43
N ARG A 283 45.51 -144.59 40.80
CA ARG A 283 44.14 -144.10 40.53
C ARG A 283 43.88 -142.80 41.29
N LEU A 284 44.30 -142.72 42.56
CA LEU A 284 44.17 -141.53 43.40
C LEU A 284 45.02 -140.38 42.87
N GLU A 285 46.29 -140.62 42.51
CA GLU A 285 47.16 -139.65 41.88
C GLU A 285 46.51 -139.05 40.62
N LYS A 286 45.99 -139.91 39.74
CA LYS A 286 45.27 -139.49 38.53
C LYS A 286 44.03 -138.65 38.89
N HIS A 287 43.19 -139.12 39.81
CA HIS A 287 41.97 -138.41 40.21
C HIS A 287 42.28 -137.03 40.80
N LEU A 288 43.26 -136.94 41.71
CA LEU A 288 43.73 -135.68 42.28
C LEU A 288 44.27 -134.74 41.19
N GLN A 289 44.91 -135.25 40.14
CA GLN A 289 45.37 -134.44 39.01
C GLN A 289 44.21 -133.96 38.11
N GLU A 290 43.16 -134.76 37.91
CA GLU A 290 41.94 -134.36 37.19
C GLU A 290 41.12 -133.32 37.99
N VAL A 291 40.99 -133.50 39.30
CA VAL A 291 40.38 -132.51 40.22
C VAL A 291 41.19 -131.23 40.23
N ARG A 292 42.53 -131.28 40.31
CA ARG A 292 43.39 -130.08 40.17
C ARG A 292 43.21 -129.43 38.79
N GLY A 293 43.16 -130.22 37.72
CA GLY A 293 42.99 -129.75 36.35
C GLY A 293 41.65 -129.04 36.08
N THR A 294 40.62 -129.31 36.90
CA THR A 294 39.31 -128.65 36.81
C THR A 294 39.17 -127.49 37.81
N VAL A 295 39.67 -127.65 39.05
CA VAL A 295 39.55 -126.63 40.11
C VAL A 295 40.37 -125.36 39.82
N HIS A 296 41.56 -125.45 39.22
CA HIS A 296 42.34 -124.24 38.92
C HIS A 296 41.64 -123.35 37.86
N PRO A 297 41.26 -123.86 36.66
CA PRO A 297 40.50 -123.05 35.69
C PRO A 297 39.16 -122.52 36.20
N LEU A 298 38.52 -123.18 37.18
CA LEU A 298 37.32 -122.66 37.83
C LEU A 298 37.62 -121.49 38.79
N LYS A 299 38.73 -121.55 39.54
CA LYS A 299 39.21 -120.42 40.34
C LYS A 299 39.61 -119.22 39.47
N ASP A 300 40.32 -119.48 38.38
CA ASP A 300 40.75 -118.42 37.44
C ASP A 300 39.54 -117.73 36.80
N LYS A 301 38.53 -118.50 36.37
CA LYS A 301 37.25 -117.97 35.85
C LYS A 301 36.45 -117.21 36.92
N LEU A 302 36.44 -117.68 38.17
CA LEU A 302 35.78 -116.98 39.27
C LEU A 302 36.45 -115.62 39.53
N ALA A 303 37.77 -115.58 39.64
CA ALA A 303 38.52 -114.33 39.82
C ALA A 303 38.30 -113.35 38.65
N ALA A 304 38.29 -113.85 37.41
CA ALA A 304 37.94 -113.04 36.23
C ALA A 304 36.54 -112.43 36.36
N ALA A 305 35.52 -113.26 36.62
CA ALA A 305 34.13 -112.80 36.78
C ALA A 305 33.94 -111.83 37.97
N GLU A 306 34.69 -112.01 39.06
CA GLU A 306 34.68 -111.07 40.20
C GLU A 306 35.27 -109.70 39.81
N THR A 307 36.36 -109.66 39.03
CA THR A 307 36.92 -108.40 38.53
C THR A 307 36.02 -107.72 37.48
N GLU A 308 35.42 -108.48 36.55
CA GLU A 308 34.42 -107.96 35.61
C GLU A 308 33.25 -107.31 36.36
N ARG A 309 32.65 -108.03 37.31
CA ARG A 309 31.58 -107.52 38.19
C ARG A 309 31.98 -106.23 38.93
N GLU A 310 33.23 -106.11 39.36
CA GLU A 310 33.74 -104.91 40.03
C GLU A 310 33.91 -103.72 39.07
N THR A 311 34.37 -103.96 37.83
CA THR A 311 34.40 -102.93 36.78
C THR A 311 32.99 -102.47 36.39
N PHE A 312 32.03 -103.38 36.24
CA PHE A 312 30.63 -103.02 35.98
C PHE A 312 30.00 -102.23 37.14
N ARG A 313 30.29 -102.57 38.41
CA ARG A 313 29.87 -101.75 39.56
C ARG A 313 30.43 -100.34 39.47
N SER A 314 31.74 -100.23 39.20
CA SER A 314 32.44 -98.94 39.10
C SER A 314 31.87 -98.07 37.97
N GLN A 315 31.58 -98.67 36.81
CA GLN A 315 30.93 -97.99 35.69
C GLN A 315 29.51 -97.52 36.02
N LEU A 316 28.69 -98.39 36.64
CA LEU A 316 27.32 -98.06 37.05
C LEU A 316 27.30 -96.94 38.10
N GLU A 317 28.26 -96.93 39.02
CA GLU A 317 28.41 -95.85 39.98
C GLU A 317 28.85 -94.52 39.33
N SER A 318 29.74 -94.55 38.34
CA SER A 318 30.14 -93.35 37.59
C SER A 318 28.95 -92.78 36.82
N ALA A 319 28.29 -93.61 36.01
CA ALA A 319 27.10 -93.22 35.24
C ALA A 319 25.97 -92.69 36.14
N ARG A 320 25.78 -93.24 37.35
CA ARG A 320 24.81 -92.73 38.33
C ARG A 320 25.20 -91.38 38.93
N LYS A 321 26.51 -91.13 39.14
CA LYS A 321 27.03 -89.82 39.60
C LYS A 321 26.90 -88.77 38.49
N GLU A 322 27.26 -89.12 37.26
CA GLU A 322 27.14 -88.28 36.06
C GLU A 322 25.67 -87.90 35.77
N PHE A 323 24.76 -88.88 35.74
CA PHE A 323 23.33 -88.63 35.54
C PHE A 323 22.74 -87.72 36.63
N LYS A 324 23.14 -87.93 37.90
CA LYS A 324 22.72 -87.05 38.99
C LYS A 324 23.23 -85.62 38.78
N GLN A 325 24.50 -85.43 38.43
CA GLN A 325 25.07 -84.11 38.18
C GLN A 325 24.41 -83.41 37.00
N GLU A 326 24.05 -84.13 35.93
CA GLU A 326 23.37 -83.54 34.78
C GLU A 326 21.92 -83.13 35.12
N LEU A 327 21.21 -83.92 35.94
CA LEU A 327 19.90 -83.55 36.47
C LEU A 327 19.99 -82.31 37.38
N GLU A 328 21.01 -82.21 38.23
CA GLU A 328 21.26 -81.01 39.06
C GLU A 328 21.59 -79.77 38.20
N LYS A 329 22.37 -79.92 37.11
CA LYS A 329 22.61 -78.84 36.13
C LYS A 329 21.32 -78.42 35.43
N HIS A 330 20.56 -79.37 34.89
CA HIS A 330 19.29 -79.08 34.20
C HIS A 330 18.31 -78.36 35.13
N GLN A 331 18.19 -78.79 36.39
CA GLN A 331 17.34 -78.10 37.38
C GLN A 331 17.81 -76.67 37.66
N ALA A 332 19.12 -76.43 37.75
CA ALA A 332 19.67 -75.07 37.89
C ALA A 332 19.41 -74.21 36.65
N THR A 333 19.56 -74.76 35.44
CA THR A 333 19.24 -74.06 34.18
C THR A 333 17.75 -73.72 34.08
N ILE A 334 16.86 -74.63 34.49
CA ILE A 334 15.40 -74.37 34.52
C ILE A 334 15.11 -73.18 35.43
N VAL A 335 15.60 -73.17 36.67
CA VAL A 335 15.37 -72.06 37.62
C VAL A 335 15.96 -70.73 37.11
N GLN A 336 17.12 -70.76 36.45
CA GLN A 336 17.70 -69.56 35.82
C GLN A 336 16.84 -69.05 34.65
N LEU A 337 16.30 -69.93 33.81
CA LEU A 337 15.42 -69.56 32.71
C LEU A 337 14.07 -69.05 33.21
N GLU A 338 13.48 -69.68 34.23
CA GLU A 338 12.24 -69.21 34.89
C GLU A 338 12.41 -67.81 35.49
N PHE A 339 13.53 -67.56 36.18
CA PHE A 339 13.85 -66.23 36.72
C PHE A 339 14.07 -65.19 35.61
N SER A 340 14.74 -65.57 34.51
CA SER A 340 14.92 -64.70 33.34
C SER A 340 13.60 -64.36 32.64
N LEU A 341 12.72 -65.37 32.47
CA LEU A 341 11.37 -65.20 31.92
C LEU A 341 10.51 -64.32 32.83
N TRP A 342 10.60 -64.45 34.15
CA TRP A 342 9.88 -63.60 35.09
C TRP A 342 10.36 -62.13 35.02
N ASN A 343 11.68 -61.91 34.99
CA ASN A 343 12.26 -60.56 34.88
C ASN A 343 11.91 -59.89 33.55
N THR A 344 11.98 -60.63 32.44
CA THR A 344 11.62 -60.10 31.11
C THR A 344 10.11 -59.86 31.00
N GLN A 345 9.26 -60.75 31.53
CA GLN A 345 7.81 -60.52 31.58
C GLN A 345 7.43 -59.32 32.46
N ARG A 346 8.16 -59.10 33.56
CA ARG A 346 8.01 -57.91 34.42
C ARG A 346 8.38 -56.63 33.67
N SER A 347 9.58 -56.59 33.10
CA SER A 347 10.09 -55.45 32.32
C SER A 347 9.15 -55.11 31.15
N MET A 348 8.65 -56.13 30.43
CA MET A 348 7.65 -55.96 29.38
C MET A 348 6.40 -55.23 29.89
N LYS A 349 5.81 -55.65 31.01
CA LYS A 349 4.64 -54.99 31.62
C LYS A 349 4.93 -53.55 32.07
N GLU A 350 6.13 -53.30 32.61
CA GLU A 350 6.56 -51.95 33.00
C GLU A 350 6.75 -51.04 31.77
N THR A 351 7.24 -51.57 30.63
CA THR A 351 7.28 -50.82 29.36
C THR A 351 5.91 -50.64 28.71
N GLU A 352 5.01 -51.62 28.82
CA GLU A 352 3.63 -51.56 28.31
C GLU A 352 2.83 -50.46 29.04
N HIS A 353 2.92 -50.42 30.38
CA HIS A 353 2.31 -49.37 31.19
C HIS A 353 2.81 -47.99 30.79
N ARG A 354 4.14 -47.81 30.70
CA ARG A 354 4.74 -46.55 30.25
C ARG A 354 4.28 -46.12 28.86
N LEU A 355 4.23 -47.06 27.90
CA LEU A 355 3.76 -46.76 26.55
C LEU A 355 2.28 -46.37 26.53
N GLN A 356 1.46 -46.97 27.41
CA GLN A 356 0.06 -46.61 27.59
C GLN A 356 -0.10 -45.22 28.21
N GLU A 357 0.71 -44.86 29.21
CA GLU A 357 0.76 -43.50 29.80
C GLU A 357 1.18 -42.46 28.76
N GLU A 358 2.25 -42.72 28.00
CA GLU A 358 2.68 -41.86 26.90
C GLU A 358 1.61 -41.75 25.79
N GLN A 359 0.86 -42.81 25.49
CA GLN A 359 -0.24 -42.74 24.53
C GLN A 359 -1.41 -41.89 25.07
N GLN A 360 -1.73 -41.98 26.36
CA GLN A 360 -2.73 -41.10 27.00
C GLN A 360 -2.25 -39.65 27.02
N GLN A 361 -0.96 -39.41 27.29
CA GLN A 361 -0.38 -38.07 27.28
C GLN A 361 -0.42 -37.44 25.88
N ARG A 362 0.05 -38.17 24.84
CA ARG A 362 -0.04 -37.71 23.46
C ARG A 362 -1.47 -37.41 23.03
N LYS A 363 -2.47 -38.19 23.47
CA LYS A 363 -3.90 -37.90 23.23
C LYS A 363 -4.36 -36.59 23.89
N ARG A 364 -3.96 -36.31 25.15
CA ARG A 364 -4.26 -35.04 25.83
C ARG A 364 -3.62 -33.84 25.12
N GLU A 365 -2.38 -33.99 24.69
CA GLU A 365 -1.63 -32.98 23.93
C GLU A 365 -2.28 -32.70 22.57
N THR A 366 -2.66 -33.75 21.82
CA THR A 366 -3.39 -33.61 20.54
C THR A 366 -4.69 -32.82 20.72
N LEU A 367 -5.53 -33.17 21.70
CA LEU A 367 -6.79 -32.46 21.96
C LEU A 367 -6.57 -30.99 22.33
N SER A 368 -5.56 -30.70 23.15
CA SER A 368 -5.18 -29.32 23.51
C SER A 368 -4.71 -28.51 22.29
N LEU A 369 -3.92 -29.14 21.41
CA LEU A 369 -3.48 -28.52 20.15
C LEU A 369 -4.65 -28.29 19.20
N GLU A 370 -5.56 -29.25 19.03
CA GLU A 370 -6.79 -29.12 18.22
C GLU A 370 -7.70 -27.99 18.73
N GLU A 371 -7.88 -27.87 20.05
CA GLU A 371 -8.63 -26.79 20.68
C GLU A 371 -7.95 -25.42 20.47
N SER A 372 -6.62 -25.35 20.61
CA SER A 372 -5.85 -24.12 20.32
C SER A 372 -5.90 -23.72 18.84
N ASN A 373 -5.87 -24.69 17.93
CA ASN A 373 -5.96 -24.51 16.49
C ASN A 373 -7.36 -24.01 16.08
N SER A 374 -8.40 -24.49 16.76
CA SER A 374 -9.78 -24.02 16.60
C SER A 374 -9.94 -22.56 17.03
N ARG A 375 -9.44 -22.20 18.23
CA ARG A 375 -9.37 -20.79 18.68
C ARG A 375 -8.59 -19.89 17.74
N LEU A 376 -7.49 -20.37 17.16
CA LEU A 376 -6.71 -19.59 16.18
C LEU A 376 -7.48 -19.40 14.86
N LYS A 377 -8.25 -20.39 14.39
CA LYS A 377 -9.14 -20.24 13.23
C LYS A 377 -10.25 -19.24 13.48
N GLU A 378 -10.89 -19.28 14.65
CA GLU A 378 -11.90 -18.29 15.07
C GLU A 378 -11.32 -16.87 15.06
N ASN A 379 -10.13 -16.68 15.65
CA ASN A 379 -9.43 -15.39 15.63
C ASN A 379 -9.06 -14.92 14.21
N ILE A 380 -8.67 -15.84 13.31
CA ILE A 380 -8.36 -15.51 11.90
C ILE A 380 -9.64 -15.06 11.17
N VAL A 381 -10.78 -15.72 11.38
CA VAL A 381 -12.07 -15.31 10.80
C VAL A 381 -12.46 -13.92 11.31
N LEU A 382 -12.41 -13.69 12.63
CA LEU A 382 -12.70 -12.38 13.23
C LEU A 382 -11.78 -11.27 12.69
N GLN A 383 -10.49 -11.55 12.50
CA GLN A 383 -9.56 -10.60 11.87
C GLN A 383 -9.87 -10.36 10.40
N GLN A 384 -10.29 -11.38 9.66
CA GLN A 384 -10.69 -11.26 8.25
C GLN A 384 -11.98 -10.44 8.09
N ASP A 385 -12.97 -10.66 8.95
CA ASP A 385 -14.21 -9.87 9.01
C ASP A 385 -13.89 -8.39 9.32
N THR A 386 -13.03 -8.14 10.33
CA THR A 386 -12.58 -6.78 10.70
C THR A 386 -11.86 -6.08 9.55
N LEU A 387 -11.01 -6.81 8.79
CA LEU A 387 -10.34 -6.27 7.61
C LEU A 387 -11.33 -5.96 6.47
N GLN A 388 -12.38 -6.76 6.29
CA GLN A 388 -13.43 -6.51 5.31
C GLN A 388 -14.28 -5.29 5.67
N GLU A 389 -14.60 -5.08 6.96
CA GLU A 389 -15.25 -3.86 7.44
C GLU A 389 -14.39 -2.62 7.16
N LEU A 390 -13.10 -2.66 7.52
CA LEU A 390 -12.15 -1.56 7.28
C LEU A 390 -11.94 -1.28 5.77
N GLU A 391 -11.98 -2.29 4.91
CA GLU A 391 -11.95 -2.09 3.46
C GLU A 391 -13.24 -1.43 2.95
N CYS A 392 -14.40 -1.78 3.51
CA CYS A 392 -15.66 -1.11 3.20
C CYS A 392 -15.67 0.37 3.65
N GLU A 393 -15.13 0.67 4.83
CA GLU A 393 -14.92 2.06 5.29
C GLU A 393 -13.94 2.82 4.39
N LYS A 394 -12.80 2.22 4.04
CA LYS A 394 -11.81 2.79 3.10
C LYS A 394 -12.47 3.18 1.78
N ASN A 395 -13.27 2.28 1.20
CA ASN A 395 -13.95 2.51 -0.07
C ASN A 395 -15.03 3.61 0.07
N ALA A 396 -15.79 3.63 1.16
CA ALA A 396 -16.78 4.68 1.44
C ALA A 396 -16.13 6.06 1.68
N LEU A 397 -14.96 6.12 2.31
CA LEU A 397 -14.16 7.33 2.44
C LEU A 397 -13.60 7.78 1.09
N GLN A 398 -13.17 6.85 0.23
CA GLN A 398 -12.67 7.17 -1.10
C GLN A 398 -13.76 7.76 -2.02
N GLU A 399 -15.01 7.29 -1.93
CA GLU A 399 -16.14 7.94 -2.62
C GLU A 399 -16.50 9.31 -2.02
N LYS A 400 -16.42 9.48 -0.70
CA LYS A 400 -16.58 10.81 -0.07
C LYS A 400 -15.52 11.79 -0.56
N VAL A 401 -14.25 11.37 -0.69
CA VAL A 401 -13.17 12.21 -1.23
C VAL A 401 -13.43 12.59 -2.68
N LYS A 402 -13.82 11.65 -3.55
CA LYS A 402 -14.23 11.97 -4.95
C LYS A 402 -15.36 13.00 -5.01
N SER A 403 -16.39 12.84 -4.16
CA SER A 403 -17.52 13.75 -4.07
C SER A 403 -17.12 15.15 -3.59
N LEU A 404 -16.28 15.24 -2.55
CA LEU A 404 -15.73 16.50 -2.06
C LEU A 404 -14.88 17.20 -3.12
N HIS A 405 -14.06 16.47 -3.87
CA HIS A 405 -13.25 17.05 -4.93
C HIS A 405 -14.11 17.59 -6.07
N LEU A 406 -15.21 16.91 -6.44
CA LEU A 406 -16.20 17.42 -7.41
C LEU A 406 -16.90 18.71 -6.90
N VAL A 407 -17.18 18.80 -5.60
CA VAL A 407 -17.73 20.02 -4.98
C VAL A 407 -16.69 21.15 -4.99
N GLU A 408 -15.45 20.88 -4.61
CA GLU A 408 -14.31 21.82 -4.68
C GLU A 408 -14.14 22.37 -6.10
N ASP A 409 -14.22 21.50 -7.10
CA ASP A 409 -14.24 21.83 -8.53
C ASP A 409 -15.40 22.78 -8.91
N THR A 410 -16.61 22.57 -8.37
CA THR A 410 -17.73 23.50 -8.57
C THR A 410 -17.52 24.83 -7.86
N CYS A 411 -16.95 24.82 -6.65
CA CYS A 411 -16.61 26.03 -5.90
C CYS A 411 -15.58 26.86 -6.64
N CYS A 412 -14.51 26.25 -7.18
CA CYS A 412 -13.52 26.94 -8.01
C CYS A 412 -14.14 27.60 -9.26
N ARG A 413 -15.04 26.90 -9.96
CA ARG A 413 -15.77 27.48 -11.10
C ARG A 413 -16.70 28.64 -10.69
N LEU A 414 -17.34 28.55 -9.53
CA LEU A 414 -18.17 29.63 -8.99
C LEU A 414 -17.31 30.83 -8.53
N GLN A 415 -16.17 30.59 -7.88
CA GLN A 415 -15.21 31.60 -7.45
C GLN A 415 -14.69 32.42 -8.64
N GLN A 416 -14.29 31.75 -9.73
CA GLN A 416 -13.89 32.41 -10.98
C GLN A 416 -15.01 33.27 -11.57
N LYS A 417 -16.26 32.78 -11.53
CA LYS A 417 -17.42 33.50 -12.04
C LYS A 417 -17.80 34.70 -11.15
N ILE A 418 -17.60 34.61 -9.84
CA ILE A 418 -17.74 35.74 -8.90
C ILE A 418 -16.70 36.81 -9.23
N GLN A 419 -15.41 36.44 -9.35
CA GLN A 419 -14.34 37.37 -9.72
C GLN A 419 -14.58 38.06 -11.08
N GLN A 420 -15.14 37.33 -12.05
CA GLN A 420 -15.54 37.88 -13.35
C GLN A 420 -16.71 38.87 -13.25
N LEU A 421 -17.66 38.64 -12.34
CA LEU A 421 -18.76 39.58 -12.08
C LEU A 421 -18.29 40.79 -11.27
N GLU A 422 -17.37 40.61 -10.32
CA GLU A 422 -16.75 41.70 -9.53
C GLU A 422 -15.96 42.66 -10.41
N SER A 423 -15.19 42.16 -11.39
CA SER A 423 -14.52 43.01 -12.38
C SER A 423 -15.51 43.74 -13.29
N GLN A 424 -16.54 43.04 -13.81
CA GLN A 424 -17.61 43.68 -14.58
C GLN A 424 -18.36 44.77 -13.80
N ILE A 425 -18.63 44.55 -12.50
CA ILE A 425 -19.25 45.57 -11.63
C ILE A 425 -18.30 46.75 -11.44
N SER A 426 -17.01 46.51 -11.28
CA SER A 426 -15.98 47.55 -11.15
C SER A 426 -15.85 48.40 -12.42
N ASP A 427 -15.82 47.76 -13.59
CA ASP A 427 -15.78 48.44 -14.90
C ASP A 427 -17.06 49.26 -15.14
N ASN A 428 -18.24 48.68 -14.88
CA ASN A 428 -19.51 49.38 -15.00
C ASN A 428 -19.62 50.56 -14.02
N LYS A 429 -19.09 50.44 -12.80
CA LYS A 429 -19.02 51.54 -11.84
C LYS A 429 -18.10 52.66 -12.35
N LEU A 430 -16.92 52.31 -12.88
CA LEU A 430 -15.99 53.27 -13.47
C LEU A 430 -16.55 53.96 -14.73
N LEU A 431 -17.43 53.29 -15.49
CA LEU A 431 -18.21 53.91 -16.58
C LEU A 431 -19.30 54.85 -16.04
N LEU A 432 -20.04 54.44 -15.00
CA LEU A 432 -21.04 55.28 -14.34
C LEU A 432 -20.42 56.54 -13.73
N ASP A 433 -19.26 56.43 -13.08
CA ASP A 433 -18.54 57.56 -12.50
C ASP A 433 -18.04 58.53 -13.58
N LYS A 434 -17.69 58.04 -14.79
CA LYS A 434 -17.39 58.88 -15.95
C LYS A 434 -18.62 59.63 -16.48
N GLU A 435 -19.78 58.99 -16.56
CA GLU A 435 -21.02 59.67 -16.97
C GLU A 435 -21.51 60.66 -15.90
N ASN A 436 -21.37 60.35 -14.60
CA ASN A 436 -21.64 61.30 -13.51
C ASN A 436 -20.71 62.53 -13.60
N ALA A 437 -19.42 62.34 -13.90
CA ALA A 437 -18.48 63.44 -14.09
C ALA A 437 -18.83 64.31 -15.31
N LYS A 438 -19.25 63.71 -16.43
CA LYS A 438 -19.78 64.43 -17.60
C LYS A 438 -21.05 65.20 -17.25
N TYR A 439 -22.01 64.55 -16.57
CA TYR A 439 -23.27 65.16 -16.14
C TYR A 439 -23.03 66.37 -15.23
N HIS A 440 -22.19 66.25 -14.20
CA HIS A 440 -21.81 67.39 -13.36
C HIS A 440 -21.06 68.50 -14.13
N SER A 441 -20.32 68.15 -15.18
CA SER A 441 -19.71 69.17 -16.06
C SER A 441 -20.75 69.89 -16.92
N ALA A 442 -21.78 69.17 -17.40
CA ALA A 442 -22.90 69.75 -18.13
C ALA A 442 -23.77 70.63 -17.21
N CYS A 443 -24.02 70.23 -15.96
CA CYS A 443 -24.70 71.06 -14.95
C CYS A 443 -23.95 72.39 -14.75
N ARG A 444 -22.64 72.37 -14.50
CA ARG A 444 -21.84 73.60 -14.35
C ARG A 444 -21.83 74.47 -15.62
N GLN A 445 -21.89 73.86 -16.81
CA GLN A 445 -22.01 74.60 -18.06
C GLN A 445 -23.40 75.24 -18.21
N GLN A 446 -24.46 74.56 -17.79
CA GLN A 446 -25.84 75.09 -17.76
C GLN A 446 -25.98 76.22 -16.73
N GLU A 447 -25.45 76.06 -15.52
CA GLU A 447 -25.37 77.09 -14.47
C GLU A 447 -24.63 78.34 -14.99
N SER A 448 -23.49 78.15 -15.66
CA SER A 448 -22.73 79.25 -16.28
C SER A 448 -23.48 79.92 -17.45
N MET A 449 -24.29 79.16 -18.20
CA MET A 449 -25.15 79.71 -19.25
C MET A 449 -26.29 80.53 -18.66
N GLN A 450 -26.95 80.03 -17.62
CA GLN A 450 -28.04 80.72 -16.92
C GLN A 450 -27.54 82.00 -16.23
N ALA A 451 -26.38 81.97 -15.56
CA ALA A 451 -25.77 83.17 -14.97
C ALA A 451 -25.42 84.25 -16.02
N LYS A 452 -25.07 83.85 -17.25
CA LYS A 452 -24.90 84.78 -18.38
C LYS A 452 -26.24 85.31 -18.89
N GLN A 453 -27.28 84.48 -18.95
CA GLN A 453 -28.63 84.92 -19.34
C GLN A 453 -29.21 85.91 -18.33
N THR A 454 -29.06 85.69 -17.02
CA THR A 454 -29.52 86.64 -16.00
C THR A 454 -28.73 87.95 -16.06
N SER A 455 -27.39 87.89 -16.18
CA SER A 455 -26.57 89.11 -16.30
C SER A 455 -26.85 89.91 -17.59
N LEU A 456 -27.21 89.23 -18.69
CA LEU A 456 -27.67 89.90 -19.91
C LEU A 456 -29.06 90.52 -19.74
N LEU A 457 -30.00 89.85 -19.06
CA LEU A 457 -31.31 90.41 -18.71
C LEU A 457 -31.15 91.64 -17.81
N GLU A 458 -30.32 91.58 -16.77
CA GLU A 458 -30.00 92.72 -15.91
C GLU A 458 -29.41 93.92 -16.69
N ARG A 459 -28.64 93.67 -17.76
CA ARG A 459 -28.16 94.75 -18.65
C ARG A 459 -29.24 95.28 -19.58
N VAL A 460 -30.18 94.45 -20.06
CA VAL A 460 -31.35 94.90 -20.82
C VAL A 460 -32.26 95.75 -19.93
N ASP A 461 -32.61 95.26 -18.73
CA ASP A 461 -33.37 96.00 -17.71
C ASP A 461 -32.70 97.32 -17.31
N ALA A 462 -31.37 97.44 -17.42
CA ALA A 462 -30.64 98.68 -17.20
C ALA A 462 -30.67 99.61 -18.42
N LEU A 463 -30.57 99.07 -19.64
CA LEU A 463 -30.72 99.82 -20.90
C LEU A 463 -32.14 100.37 -21.07
N ASP A 464 -33.17 99.61 -20.69
CA ASP A 464 -34.55 100.08 -20.74
C ASP A 464 -34.78 101.24 -19.76
N LYS A 465 -34.18 101.19 -18.57
CA LYS A 465 -34.18 102.32 -17.61
C LYS A 465 -33.39 103.53 -18.13
N GLU A 466 -32.25 103.31 -18.80
CA GLU A 466 -31.49 104.37 -19.49
C GLU A 466 -32.36 105.03 -20.58
N CYS A 467 -33.16 104.25 -21.32
CA CYS A 467 -34.10 104.75 -22.33
C CYS A 467 -35.30 105.49 -21.73
N GLU A 468 -35.96 104.97 -20.69
CA GLU A 468 -37.06 105.63 -19.99
C GLU A 468 -36.63 106.98 -19.39
N GLU A 469 -35.43 107.05 -18.84
CA GLU A 469 -34.84 108.28 -18.28
C GLU A 469 -34.55 109.31 -19.37
N LEU A 470 -33.91 108.91 -20.47
CA LEU A 470 -33.68 109.79 -21.63
C LEU A 470 -35.00 110.27 -22.26
N GLN A 471 -36.01 109.41 -22.34
CA GLN A 471 -37.32 109.79 -22.87
C GLN A 471 -38.05 110.77 -21.95
N ARG A 472 -37.92 110.64 -20.62
CA ARG A 472 -38.44 111.64 -19.67
C ARG A 472 -37.73 112.98 -19.82
N GLN A 473 -36.40 112.97 -19.88
CA GLN A 473 -35.61 114.20 -20.07
C GLN A 473 -35.92 114.90 -21.40
N LEU A 474 -36.23 114.14 -22.46
CA LEU A 474 -36.67 114.68 -23.74
C LEU A 474 -38.06 115.33 -23.65
N VAL A 475 -39.05 114.67 -23.00
CA VAL A 475 -40.38 115.24 -22.76
C VAL A 475 -40.31 116.51 -21.91
N GLU A 476 -39.51 116.53 -20.83
CA GLU A 476 -39.28 117.76 -20.06
C GLU A 476 -38.54 118.83 -20.87
N GLY A 477 -37.75 118.45 -21.87
CA GLY A 477 -37.09 119.37 -22.81
C GLY A 477 -38.11 120.02 -23.76
N GLU A 478 -38.99 119.22 -24.34
CA GLU A 478 -40.10 119.67 -25.20
C GLU A 478 -41.07 120.57 -24.42
N GLU A 479 -41.41 120.23 -23.17
CA GLU A 479 -42.26 121.06 -22.30
C GLU A 479 -41.60 122.43 -21.99
N ARG A 480 -40.30 122.46 -21.69
CA ARG A 480 -39.57 123.72 -21.51
C ARG A 480 -39.55 124.55 -22.81
N GLN A 481 -39.42 123.90 -23.97
CA GLN A 481 -39.44 124.56 -25.27
C GLN A 481 -40.82 125.14 -25.61
N THR A 482 -41.92 124.44 -25.32
CA THR A 482 -43.28 124.98 -25.54
C THR A 482 -43.59 126.15 -24.61
N ASN A 483 -43.16 126.08 -23.35
CA ASN A 483 -43.32 127.21 -22.42
C ASN A 483 -42.57 128.47 -22.89
N LEU A 484 -41.31 128.35 -23.33
CA LEU A 484 -40.56 129.48 -23.91
C LEU A 484 -41.20 130.02 -25.20
N HIS A 485 -41.84 129.16 -26.00
CA HIS A 485 -42.59 129.60 -27.18
C HIS A 485 -43.83 130.43 -26.80
N ASN A 486 -44.57 129.98 -25.78
CA ASN A 486 -45.75 130.68 -25.26
C ASN A 486 -45.41 132.04 -24.62
N GLU A 487 -44.23 132.20 -24.02
CA GLU A 487 -43.74 133.50 -23.50
C GLU A 487 -43.28 134.46 -24.61
N LEU A 488 -42.71 133.94 -25.70
CA LEU A 488 -42.24 134.74 -26.83
C LEU A 488 -43.37 135.33 -27.69
N GLN A 489 -44.51 134.65 -27.78
CA GLN A 489 -45.64 135.10 -28.61
C GLN A 489 -46.18 136.50 -28.19
N PRO A 490 -46.62 136.75 -26.94
CA PRO A 490 -47.15 138.07 -26.55
C PRO A 490 -46.09 139.18 -26.65
N MET A 491 -44.82 138.87 -26.39
CA MET A 491 -43.70 139.82 -26.58
C MET A 491 -43.50 140.22 -28.05
N SER A 492 -43.88 139.36 -29.00
CA SER A 492 -43.89 139.69 -30.43
C SER A 492 -45.11 140.54 -30.80
N GLU A 493 -46.28 140.27 -30.21
CA GLU A 493 -47.52 141.01 -30.45
C GLU A 493 -47.45 142.45 -29.89
N GLU A 494 -46.87 142.66 -28.70
CA GLU A 494 -46.57 144.01 -28.18
C GLU A 494 -45.58 144.78 -29.08
N LYS A 495 -44.57 144.08 -29.63
CA LYS A 495 -43.59 144.69 -30.54
C LYS A 495 -44.26 145.19 -31.82
N GLU A 496 -45.17 144.43 -32.41
CA GLU A 496 -45.92 144.89 -33.60
C GLU A 496 -46.83 146.09 -33.30
N GLN A 497 -47.49 146.11 -32.13
CA GLN A 497 -48.31 147.25 -31.72
C GLN A 497 -47.49 148.54 -31.56
N LEU A 498 -46.32 148.46 -30.91
CA LEU A 498 -45.41 149.60 -30.77
C LEU A 498 -44.79 150.03 -32.11
N GLN A 499 -44.48 149.08 -32.99
CA GLN A 499 -43.99 149.36 -34.35
C GLN A 499 -45.03 150.12 -35.17
N ALA A 500 -46.31 149.74 -35.08
CA ALA A 500 -47.42 150.40 -35.78
C ALA A 500 -47.67 151.83 -35.27
N GLN A 501 -47.63 152.05 -33.95
CA GLN A 501 -47.74 153.40 -33.37
C GLN A 501 -46.58 154.31 -33.81
N LEU A 502 -45.37 153.78 -33.96
CA LEU A 502 -44.21 154.54 -34.43
C LEU A 502 -44.35 154.98 -35.89
N THR A 503 -44.86 154.13 -36.78
CA THR A 503 -45.16 154.52 -38.18
C THR A 503 -46.25 155.60 -38.25
N GLN A 504 -47.32 155.48 -37.45
CA GLN A 504 -48.40 156.46 -37.43
C GLN A 504 -47.93 157.85 -36.95
N GLN A 505 -46.95 157.91 -36.04
CA GLN A 505 -46.28 159.16 -35.64
C GLN A 505 -45.41 159.74 -36.77
N GLN A 506 -44.73 158.89 -37.56
CA GLN A 506 -43.85 159.33 -38.65
C GLN A 506 -44.62 159.92 -39.84
N ASP A 507 -45.73 159.31 -40.24
CA ASP A 507 -46.56 159.83 -41.34
C ASP A 507 -47.15 161.22 -41.01
N PHE A 508 -47.60 161.43 -39.77
CA PHE A 508 -48.13 162.72 -39.30
C PHE A 508 -47.06 163.83 -39.28
N CYS A 509 -45.78 163.49 -39.09
CA CYS A 509 -44.67 164.43 -39.23
C CYS A 509 -44.36 164.79 -40.68
N LEU A 510 -44.61 163.89 -41.64
CA LEU A 510 -44.38 164.13 -43.07
C LEU A 510 -45.44 165.03 -43.72
N GLU A 511 -46.70 164.95 -43.30
CA GLU A 511 -47.74 165.90 -43.73
C GLU A 511 -47.40 167.33 -43.29
N LEU A 512 -47.09 167.52 -42.00
CA LEU A 512 -46.67 168.82 -41.44
C LEU A 512 -45.41 169.40 -42.09
N GLN A 513 -44.54 168.56 -42.67
CA GLN A 513 -43.34 169.01 -43.38
C GLN A 513 -43.64 169.48 -44.82
N ASN A 514 -44.60 168.86 -45.51
CA ASN A 514 -45.07 169.30 -46.83
C ASN A 514 -45.85 170.63 -46.76
N ASP A 515 -46.75 170.78 -45.77
CA ASP A 515 -47.49 172.03 -45.54
C ASP A 515 -46.54 173.19 -45.25
N LYS A 516 -45.41 172.93 -44.56
CA LYS A 516 -44.39 173.94 -44.36
C LYS A 516 -43.72 174.37 -45.67
N GLN A 517 -43.24 173.42 -46.48
CA GLN A 517 -42.50 173.74 -47.72
C GLN A 517 -43.37 174.47 -48.75
N THR A 518 -44.65 174.12 -48.86
CA THR A 518 -45.59 174.80 -49.76
C THR A 518 -45.91 176.24 -49.33
N MET A 519 -45.87 176.55 -48.03
CA MET A 519 -46.00 177.95 -47.56
C MET A 519 -44.73 178.76 -47.84
N GLU A 520 -43.54 178.17 -47.66
CA GLU A 520 -42.26 178.84 -47.93
C GLU A 520 -42.12 179.21 -49.42
N THR A 521 -42.47 178.34 -50.38
CA THR A 521 -42.42 178.66 -51.82
C THR A 521 -43.37 179.78 -52.24
N ASN A 522 -44.58 179.83 -51.66
CA ASN A 522 -45.56 180.87 -51.97
C ASN A 522 -45.13 182.28 -51.49
N GLU A 523 -44.25 182.36 -50.48
CA GLU A 523 -43.72 183.64 -49.99
C GLU A 523 -42.55 184.17 -50.84
N GLU A 524 -41.95 183.35 -51.70
CA GLU A 524 -40.81 183.74 -52.54
C GLU A 524 -41.28 184.22 -53.92
N GLU A 525 -42.21 183.52 -54.58
CA GLU A 525 -42.78 183.96 -55.86
C GLU A 525 -43.45 185.34 -55.79
N LEU A 526 -44.09 185.66 -54.65
CA LEU A 526 -44.71 186.98 -54.42
C LEU A 526 -43.68 188.12 -54.34
N LYS A 527 -42.45 187.86 -53.93
CA LYS A 527 -41.39 188.88 -53.79
C LYS A 527 -40.83 189.29 -55.15
N GLU A 528 -40.56 188.32 -56.03
CA GLU A 528 -40.08 188.60 -57.40
C GLU A 528 -41.11 189.39 -58.21
N TYR A 529 -42.41 189.04 -58.11
CA TYR A 529 -43.47 189.73 -58.84
C TYR A 529 -43.61 191.21 -58.46
N VAL A 530 -43.46 191.54 -57.17
CA VAL A 530 -43.46 192.93 -56.67
C VAL A 530 -42.23 193.72 -57.12
N GLN A 531 -41.11 193.05 -57.36
CA GLN A 531 -39.86 193.67 -57.81
C GLN A 531 -39.93 194.00 -59.32
N ALA A 532 -40.38 193.06 -60.14
CA ALA A 532 -40.55 193.24 -61.59
C ALA A 532 -41.50 194.41 -61.96
N LEU A 533 -42.54 194.66 -61.17
CA LEU A 533 -43.46 195.78 -61.37
C LEU A 533 -42.81 197.16 -61.17
N LYS A 534 -41.86 197.29 -60.24
CA LYS A 534 -41.16 198.56 -59.96
C LYS A 534 -40.16 198.93 -61.05
N GLU A 535 -39.46 197.94 -61.61
CA GLU A 535 -38.59 198.14 -62.78
C GLU A 535 -39.40 198.65 -63.99
N ARG A 536 -40.60 198.11 -64.21
CA ARG A 536 -41.51 198.52 -65.29
C ARG A 536 -42.00 199.96 -65.13
N GLU A 537 -42.39 200.34 -63.92
CA GLU A 537 -42.90 201.69 -63.62
C GLU A 537 -41.80 202.76 -63.82
N ARG A 538 -40.57 202.47 -63.40
CA ARG A 538 -39.39 203.32 -63.62
C ARG A 538 -39.10 203.60 -65.10
N LEU A 539 -39.26 202.59 -65.97
CA LEU A 539 -39.05 202.75 -67.42
C LEU A 539 -40.14 203.58 -68.10
N LEU A 540 -41.40 203.47 -67.66
CA LEU A 540 -42.53 204.24 -68.19
C LEU A 540 -42.43 205.75 -67.94
N VAL A 541 -41.73 206.17 -66.87
CA VAL A 541 -41.47 207.59 -66.59
C VAL A 541 -40.31 208.14 -67.43
N ALA A 542 -39.34 207.30 -67.81
CA ALA A 542 -38.15 207.73 -68.56
C ALA A 542 -38.39 207.88 -70.07
N PHE A 543 -39.34 207.13 -70.65
CA PHE A 543 -39.60 207.12 -72.10
C PHE A 543 -41.11 207.28 -72.42
N PRO A 544 -41.61 208.52 -72.54
CA PRO A 544 -43.03 208.81 -72.81
C PRO A 544 -43.58 208.24 -74.14
N GLU A 545 -42.70 207.83 -75.05
CA GLU A 545 -43.05 207.38 -76.41
C GLU A 545 -43.56 205.92 -76.46
N LEU A 546 -43.39 205.14 -75.38
CA LEU A 546 -43.81 203.73 -75.30
C LEU A 546 -45.27 203.52 -74.82
N SER A 547 -46.19 204.43 -75.19
CA SER A 547 -47.57 204.44 -74.71
C SER A 547 -48.63 204.48 -75.84
N PRO A 548 -49.32 203.36 -76.13
CA PRO A 548 -50.50 203.33 -77.01
C PRO A 548 -51.73 203.95 -76.33
N LEU A 549 -52.44 204.85 -77.02
CA LEU A 549 -53.38 205.80 -76.42
C LEU A 549 -54.87 205.57 -76.79
N ALA A 550 -55.76 205.99 -75.86
CA ALA A 550 -57.05 206.68 -76.08
C ALA A 550 -58.41 205.94 -75.92
N LYS A 551 -59.41 206.76 -75.51
CA LYS A 551 -60.88 206.54 -75.36
C LYS A 551 -61.32 205.71 -74.13
N ALA A 552 -62.45 205.99 -73.47
CA ALA A 552 -63.27 207.21 -73.30
C ALA A 552 -64.19 206.99 -72.06
N ARG A 553 -64.14 207.84 -71.02
CA ARG A 553 -65.01 209.01 -70.70
C ARG A 553 -66.48 208.71 -70.26
N PRO A 554 -67.07 209.44 -69.28
CA PRO A 554 -68.42 209.19 -68.73
C PRO A 554 -69.49 210.23 -69.15
N GLN A 555 -70.78 209.93 -68.92
CA GLN A 555 -71.97 210.82 -68.75
C GLN A 555 -73.23 209.96 -68.43
N SER A 556 -74.33 210.39 -67.78
CA SER A 556 -75.31 211.51 -67.95
C SER A 556 -76.28 211.33 -69.12
N THR A 557 -77.59 211.60 -68.92
CA THR A 557 -78.66 210.95 -69.70
C THR A 557 -79.94 211.78 -69.90
N GLY A 558 -79.89 212.66 -70.89
CA GLY A 558 -80.78 212.55 -72.07
C GLY A 558 -82.24 213.04 -71.96
N HIS A 559 -82.84 213.22 -70.78
CA HIS A 559 -84.08 213.99 -70.69
C HIS A 559 -83.68 215.48 -70.77
N VAL A 560 -83.72 216.06 -71.97
CA VAL A 560 -83.00 217.30 -72.32
C VAL A 560 -83.17 218.44 -71.30
N LEU A 561 -84.36 218.61 -70.70
CA LEU A 561 -84.57 219.60 -69.64
C LEU A 561 -83.89 219.24 -68.29
N LEU A 562 -83.88 217.98 -67.87
CA LEU A 562 -83.21 217.54 -66.63
C LEU A 562 -81.68 217.50 -66.78
N ASP A 563 -81.18 217.03 -67.93
CA ASP A 563 -79.74 217.02 -68.22
C ASP A 563 -79.22 218.45 -68.47
N MET A 564 -79.96 219.32 -69.17
CA MET A 564 -79.59 220.74 -69.28
C MET A 564 -79.75 221.49 -67.96
N GLU A 565 -80.66 221.11 -67.06
CA GLU A 565 -80.73 221.68 -65.71
C GLU A 565 -79.53 221.24 -64.84
N GLN A 566 -79.15 219.96 -64.87
CA GLN A 566 -77.91 219.49 -64.22
C GLN A 566 -76.66 220.14 -64.82
N GLN A 567 -76.63 220.37 -66.14
CA GLN A 567 -75.54 221.06 -66.81
C GLN A 567 -75.54 222.57 -66.54
N MET A 568 -76.70 223.20 -66.36
CA MET A 568 -76.84 224.59 -65.93
C MET A 568 -76.42 224.76 -64.46
N GLN A 569 -76.77 223.83 -63.56
CA GLN A 569 -76.27 223.82 -62.18
C GLN A 569 -74.74 223.66 -62.13
N ALA A 570 -74.18 222.70 -62.85
CA ALA A 570 -72.73 222.49 -62.94
C ALA A 570 -72.00 223.72 -63.52
N ASN A 571 -72.58 224.36 -64.55
CA ASN A 571 -72.01 225.57 -65.14
C ASN A 571 -72.12 226.80 -64.22
N VAL A 572 -73.18 226.96 -63.42
CA VAL A 572 -73.28 228.02 -62.40
C VAL A 572 -72.23 227.82 -61.29
N ILE A 573 -71.98 226.58 -60.87
CA ILE A 573 -70.88 226.25 -59.94
C ILE A 573 -69.52 226.59 -60.58
N ARG A 574 -69.29 226.18 -61.84
CA ARG A 574 -68.03 226.44 -62.53
C ARG A 574 -67.80 227.92 -62.82
N ILE A 575 -68.82 228.70 -63.16
CA ILE A 575 -68.67 230.13 -63.49
C ILE A 575 -68.43 230.96 -62.22
N LYS A 576 -69.08 230.67 -61.08
CA LYS A 576 -68.71 231.33 -59.79
C LYS A 576 -67.26 231.09 -59.36
N VAL A 577 -66.64 229.99 -59.82
CA VAL A 577 -65.22 229.71 -59.58
C VAL A 577 -64.35 230.33 -60.68
N LEU A 578 -64.72 230.20 -61.96
CA LEU A 578 -64.01 230.86 -63.07
C LEU A 578 -64.03 232.38 -62.96
N GLU A 579 -65.02 233.00 -62.32
CA GLU A 579 -65.01 234.44 -62.03
C GLU A 579 -64.15 234.80 -60.82
N ARG A 580 -63.88 233.86 -59.90
CA ARG A 580 -62.81 234.01 -58.89
C ARG A 580 -61.42 233.76 -59.49
N GLU A 581 -61.29 232.80 -60.39
CA GLU A 581 -60.03 232.45 -61.06
C GLU A 581 -59.66 233.41 -62.19
N ASN A 582 -60.64 234.01 -62.88
CA ASN A 582 -60.40 235.18 -63.74
C ASN A 582 -60.46 236.50 -62.96
N SER A 583 -60.91 236.55 -61.70
CA SER A 583 -60.47 237.65 -60.81
C SER A 583 -58.99 237.50 -60.43
N MET A 584 -58.47 236.26 -60.44
CA MET A 584 -57.03 235.99 -60.45
C MET A 584 -56.34 236.48 -61.76
N LEU A 585 -57.06 236.76 -62.88
CA LEU A 585 -56.49 237.52 -64.01
C LEU A 585 -55.90 238.82 -63.47
N HIS A 586 -56.74 239.67 -62.90
CA HIS A 586 -56.38 241.06 -62.69
C HIS A 586 -55.41 241.23 -61.51
N GLY A 587 -55.50 240.36 -60.49
CA GLY A 587 -54.49 240.33 -59.42
C GLY A 587 -53.14 239.71 -59.84
N SER A 588 -53.11 238.76 -60.78
CA SER A 588 -51.89 237.98 -61.10
C SER A 588 -51.24 238.32 -62.44
N LEU A 589 -51.97 238.92 -63.38
CA LEU A 589 -51.41 239.39 -64.66
C LEU A 589 -50.66 240.72 -64.51
N GLU A 590 -50.96 241.54 -63.51
CA GLU A 590 -50.06 242.62 -63.06
C GLU A 590 -48.66 242.03 -62.73
N LYS A 591 -48.65 240.87 -62.06
CA LYS A 591 -47.47 240.06 -61.75
C LYS A 591 -46.83 239.36 -62.96
N LEU A 592 -47.41 239.49 -64.15
CA LEU A 592 -46.89 238.98 -65.43
C LEU A 592 -46.45 240.14 -66.37
N ARG A 593 -46.81 241.40 -66.07
CA ARG A 593 -46.32 242.58 -66.80
C ARG A 593 -45.15 243.28 -66.11
N GLU A 594 -45.27 243.67 -64.84
CA GLU A 594 -44.21 244.48 -64.20
C GLU A 594 -42.98 243.62 -63.82
N ARG A 595 -43.19 242.31 -63.65
CA ARG A 595 -42.15 241.29 -63.46
C ARG A 595 -41.38 240.93 -64.76
N ALA A 596 -41.45 241.75 -65.82
CA ALA A 596 -40.85 241.44 -67.14
C ALA A 596 -39.76 242.43 -67.61
N GLN A 597 -39.56 243.53 -66.87
CA GLN A 597 -38.68 244.66 -67.21
C GLN A 597 -38.98 245.77 -66.17
N HIS A 598 -39.17 245.42 -64.89
CA HIS A 598 -38.05 244.92 -64.09
C HIS A 598 -38.15 243.49 -63.54
N ASN A 599 -38.17 242.46 -64.42
CA ASN A 599 -37.38 241.24 -64.16
C ASN A 599 -37.03 240.33 -65.37
N ALA A 600 -36.11 240.78 -66.22
CA ALA A 600 -35.23 239.83 -66.90
C ALA A 600 -34.10 239.30 -65.93
N LYS A 601 -34.38 238.46 -64.85
CA LYS A 601 -33.50 237.66 -63.84
C LYS A 601 -34.25 236.51 -62.99
N THR A 602 -33.66 235.65 -62.09
CA THR A 602 -34.29 234.51 -61.25
C THR A 602 -33.44 233.84 -60.08
N GLU A 603 -34.00 233.07 -59.05
CA GLU A 603 -33.35 232.52 -57.77
C GLU A 603 -34.13 231.36 -56.95
N ALA A 604 -33.51 230.45 -56.08
CA ALA A 604 -34.16 229.41 -55.12
C ALA A 604 -33.25 228.50 -54.14
N THR A 605 -33.74 227.82 -53.03
CA THR A 605 -32.96 226.92 -52.02
C THR A 605 -33.70 225.98 -50.93
N CYS A 606 -32.99 225.03 -50.20
CA CYS A 606 -33.10 224.44 -48.76
C CYS A 606 -33.59 223.00 -48.23
N GLU A 607 -32.86 222.38 -47.22
CA GLU A 607 -33.16 221.56 -45.93
C GLU A 607 -33.80 220.08 -45.82
N GLN A 608 -33.86 219.17 -44.76
CA GLN A 608 -33.35 218.85 -43.34
C GLN A 608 -33.61 217.32 -42.80
N ALA A 609 -33.19 216.79 -41.57
CA ALA A 609 -33.37 215.35 -41.04
C ALA A 609 -33.14 214.97 -39.47
N TRP A 610 -33.45 213.73 -38.90
CA TRP A 610 -33.27 213.25 -37.42
C TRP A 610 -33.30 211.67 -37.01
N SER A 611 -33.14 211.23 -35.68
CA SER A 611 -32.90 209.77 -35.16
C SER A 611 -33.63 209.13 -33.83
N PRO A 612 -33.01 208.45 -32.76
CA PRO A 612 -32.85 206.94 -32.40
C PRO A 612 -33.32 206.25 -31.00
N PRO A 613 -33.10 204.90 -30.66
CA PRO A 613 -33.67 204.04 -29.50
C PRO A 613 -32.75 203.06 -28.57
N LEU A 614 -33.23 202.21 -27.56
CA LEU A 614 -32.42 201.25 -26.63
C LEU A 614 -32.92 199.82 -25.98
N PRO A 615 -33.08 199.40 -24.63
CA PRO A 615 -32.58 198.07 -23.99
C PRO A 615 -33.35 197.18 -22.84
N THR A 616 -32.71 196.12 -22.20
CA THR A 616 -32.92 195.30 -20.86
C THR A 616 -33.53 193.83 -20.72
N THR A 617 -33.46 193.17 -19.51
CA THR A 617 -33.90 191.76 -19.06
C THR A 617 -34.11 191.68 -17.49
N PRO A 618 -34.27 190.56 -16.65
CA PRO A 618 -34.41 189.05 -16.74
C PRO A 618 -35.45 188.36 -15.72
N VAL A 619 -35.14 187.23 -14.99
CA VAL A 619 -35.83 186.53 -13.79
C VAL A 619 -36.85 185.35 -14.08
N GLU A 620 -37.10 184.26 -13.28
CA GLU A 620 -36.68 183.77 -11.92
C GLU A 620 -35.97 182.36 -11.90
N ASN A 621 -36.34 181.19 -11.29
CA ASN A 621 -37.52 180.66 -10.52
C ASN A 621 -37.18 179.48 -9.51
N GLN A 622 -38.17 178.80 -8.88
CA GLN A 622 -38.08 177.91 -7.67
C GLN A 622 -38.93 176.59 -7.81
N GLN A 623 -39.07 175.59 -6.90
CA GLN A 623 -38.69 175.34 -5.48
C GLN A 623 -38.89 173.83 -5.12
N ASN A 624 -38.48 173.40 -3.89
CA ASN A 624 -39.11 172.32 -3.06
C ASN A 624 -39.09 170.84 -3.54
N HIS A 625 -39.35 169.82 -2.69
CA HIS A 625 -38.96 169.53 -1.29
C HIS A 625 -39.33 168.05 -0.99
N VAL A 626 -38.56 167.36 -0.14
CA VAL A 626 -39.03 166.50 0.98
C VAL A 626 -40.18 165.48 0.71
N THR A 627 -39.77 164.20 0.64
CA THR A 627 -40.13 163.14 1.62
C THR A 627 -41.52 162.45 1.59
N LEU A 628 -41.47 161.11 1.72
CA LEU A 628 -42.51 160.16 2.18
C LEU A 628 -43.74 159.89 1.28
N MET A 629 -44.09 158.59 1.21
CA MET A 629 -45.47 158.05 1.06
C MET A 629 -46.17 158.31 -0.30
N GLN A 630 -47.28 157.64 -0.67
CA GLN A 630 -47.94 156.47 -0.07
C GLN A 630 -48.54 155.55 -1.16
N LYS A 631 -48.41 154.23 -0.92
CA LYS A 631 -49.30 153.08 -1.27
C LYS A 631 -50.34 153.19 -2.41
N ARG A 632 -50.59 152.01 -3.01
CA ARG A 632 -51.81 151.62 -3.77
C ARG A 632 -51.92 152.30 -5.16
N PRO A 633 -52.92 151.95 -6.02
CA PRO A 633 -53.97 150.91 -5.93
C PRO A 633 -53.43 149.46 -5.81
N PRO A 634 -54.27 148.45 -5.53
CA PRO A 634 -55.70 148.49 -5.19
C PRO A 634 -55.96 148.64 -3.68
#